data_AF-Q600S7-F1
#
_entry.id   AF-Q600S7-F1
#
_cell.length_a   1.000
_cell.length_b   1.000
_cell.length_c   1.000
_cell.angle_alpha   90.00
_cell.angle_beta   90.00
_cell.angle_gamma   90.00
#
_symmetry.space_group_name_H-M   'P 1'
#
loop_
_entity.id
_entity.type
_entity.pdbx_description
1 polymer ?
#
loop_
_entity_poly.entity_id
_entity_poly.type
_entity_poly.pdbx_seq_one_letter_code
_entity_poly.pdbx_strand_id
1 'polypeptide(L)'
;MNKIQKIKSKFLKSALILSTIFSVPLLSAASCYKSKTENPATQSQINNPLRYDTELDNSIDFRIIFSGSDPRNKALTKILQKWNEKPEVKNNQPGYFPAKIDQAIANYQDDQTSLTNYLEAKENKKLPNLTLNYPALASTLNKYGMLLDFSSQKDLDEKIKSEYDDKFLVEMKNLPGISTERIPLLPILKTSKVLLVDKPVLSYILESAKKSSQNFKIAESDQQKVKELDPQKTDYEYISKIWGQYQNFPLDQNGFDGYTFSFEKLNNFSDIVDFLSRVKKSFPDAPKGPLTEKVDFLIGFNDAAALFLFAAFAVADGNYNQSSYFRDDEKQLLNYNNLFNKSTKNYQNTKKAYEIMAKLIKEKLAGPWKKSYASDYLKNHQLVFALTSSSHYSRNFEELGQVFLRFSKDSFQFDYPVGSKSKIWKLVDQENLPENAIAKVHQILDNKPGYVYVLAPNSTSENDIILDPQVDAKLIQEIKNTIKTKGKINNFSFLSSDPDFEKWLLEKKQTSSDLASLYLDFGQESKYKLIKQSKNVTLFSKSYQKLNEDELMILPEPQKVEKSNKFNILTLQGPSLIGFHNNEKEDVATLNFVKWFISQKEEFLTENQQKLESTPADFLAFAAGNLNPTKANLNSDFKKNPLFLQNPIFQIPLAEFKKQLKNPEKYRLFSEPAGVDSNTFRKTLFSTITQINNQFLQDPELDLDFDYFLEQLRANIALSVKLEKDQKNSENKTVKN
;
A
#
# COMPACT_ATOMS: atom_id res chain seq x y z
N MET A 1 -38.97 -25.51 37.38
CA MET A 1 -38.63 -26.05 38.71
C MET A 1 -37.28 -26.78 38.64
N ASN A 2 -36.54 -26.76 39.76
CA ASN A 2 -35.41 -27.61 40.20
C ASN A 2 -35.04 -28.90 39.43
N LYS A 3 -33.82 -29.47 39.47
CA LYS A 3 -32.45 -29.04 39.87
C LYS A 3 -31.44 -30.16 39.47
N ILE A 4 -30.23 -29.77 39.02
CA ILE A 4 -28.89 -30.28 39.43
C ILE A 4 -28.69 -31.78 39.80
N GLN A 5 -27.76 -32.47 39.13
CA GLN A 5 -26.49 -33.05 39.70
C GLN A 5 -25.65 -33.66 38.54
N LYS A 6 -24.45 -33.15 38.21
CA LYS A 6 -23.12 -33.22 38.87
C LYS A 6 -22.43 -34.59 38.78
N ILE A 7 -21.36 -34.65 37.98
CA ILE A 7 -20.18 -35.49 38.22
C ILE A 7 -18.95 -34.56 38.26
N LYS A 8 -18.07 -34.75 39.24
CA LYS A 8 -16.81 -34.00 39.41
C LYS A 8 -15.64 -34.98 39.62
N SER A 9 -14.44 -34.49 39.34
CA SER A 9 -13.16 -35.19 39.40
C SER A 9 -12.75 -35.74 40.78
N LYS A 10 -11.79 -36.67 40.76
CA LYS A 10 -10.78 -36.87 41.82
C LYS A 10 -9.42 -37.21 41.20
N PHE A 11 -8.35 -36.79 41.89
CA PHE A 11 -6.94 -36.95 41.52
C PHE A 11 -6.14 -37.21 42.83
N LEU A 12 -4.92 -37.76 42.73
CA LEU A 12 -3.80 -37.74 43.71
C LEU A 12 -3.68 -38.73 44.89
N LYS A 13 -2.38 -38.93 45.26
CA LYS A 13 -1.69 -39.95 46.10
C LYS A 13 -1.45 -41.29 45.38
N SER A 14 -0.30 -41.99 45.48
CA SER A 14 1.04 -41.80 46.12
C SER A 14 2.11 -42.48 45.23
N ALA A 15 3.44 -42.25 45.21
CA ALA A 15 4.51 -41.74 46.11
C ALA A 15 5.43 -42.83 46.75
N LEU A 16 6.74 -42.74 46.42
CA LEU A 16 7.96 -43.27 47.09
C LEU A 16 8.29 -44.79 47.14
N ILE A 17 9.41 -45.17 46.49
CA ILE A 17 10.42 -46.15 46.98
C ILE A 17 11.83 -45.60 46.63
N LEU A 18 12.80 -45.75 47.55
CA LEU A 18 14.23 -45.42 47.36
C LEU A 18 15.02 -46.62 46.81
N SER A 19 16.10 -46.37 46.05
CA SER A 19 17.32 -47.18 46.12
C SER A 19 18.56 -46.35 45.74
N THR A 20 19.71 -46.70 46.31
CA THR A 20 20.89 -45.83 46.47
C THR A 20 22.10 -46.21 45.63
N ILE A 21 22.84 -45.18 45.20
CA ILE A 21 24.32 -45.10 45.06
C ILE A 21 25.01 -46.10 44.10
N PHE A 22 25.63 -45.55 43.05
CA PHE A 22 27.08 -45.69 42.82
C PHE A 22 27.63 -44.43 42.15
N SER A 23 28.87 -44.05 42.49
CA SER A 23 29.49 -42.78 42.10
C SER A 23 30.86 -42.99 41.46
N VAL A 24 31.06 -42.48 40.24
CA VAL A 24 32.38 -42.20 39.66
C VAL A 24 32.26 -40.88 38.87
N PRO A 25 33.16 -39.89 39.07
CA PRO A 25 33.06 -38.60 38.40
C PRO A 25 33.78 -38.60 37.05
N LEU A 26 33.20 -37.93 36.06
CA LEU A 26 33.91 -37.48 34.86
C LEU A 26 33.33 -36.13 34.43
N LEU A 27 34.19 -35.11 34.36
CA LEU A 27 33.82 -33.79 33.89
C LEU A 27 33.75 -33.77 32.36
N SER A 28 32.65 -33.26 31.81
CA SER A 28 32.68 -32.41 30.62
C SER A 28 31.48 -31.47 30.62
N ALA A 29 31.71 -30.20 30.26
CA ALA A 29 30.75 -29.13 30.44
C ALA A 29 29.81 -28.98 29.23
N ALA A 30 28.52 -29.30 29.41
CA ALA A 30 27.46 -29.02 28.42
C ALA A 30 26.05 -29.02 29.05
N SER A 31 25.81 -28.25 30.11
CA SER A 31 24.45 -28.00 30.63
C SER A 31 24.48 -26.94 31.75
N CYS A 32 24.04 -25.72 31.46
CA CYS A 32 23.28 -24.86 32.40
C CYS A 32 22.88 -23.51 31.76
N TYR A 33 21.81 -23.53 30.96
CA TYR A 33 21.00 -22.33 30.67
C TYR A 33 19.50 -22.61 30.83
N LYS A 34 19.12 -23.33 31.90
CA LYS A 34 17.74 -23.28 32.41
C LYS A 34 17.59 -22.09 33.34
N SER A 35 17.20 -20.94 32.79
CA SER A 35 16.82 -19.78 33.60
C SER A 35 15.61 -20.16 34.45
N LYS A 36 15.70 -20.03 35.77
CA LYS A 36 14.70 -20.57 36.71
C LYS A 36 13.54 -19.58 36.99
N THR A 37 13.26 -18.72 36.03
CA THR A 37 12.22 -17.68 36.06
C THR A 37 11.56 -17.55 34.68
N GLU A 38 11.14 -18.67 34.10
CA GLU A 38 10.33 -18.66 32.87
C GLU A 38 8.93 -18.10 33.17
N ASN A 39 8.48 -17.17 32.32
CA ASN A 39 7.15 -16.60 32.41
C ASN A 39 6.08 -17.70 32.19
N PRO A 40 5.02 -17.80 33.02
CA PRO A 40 3.94 -18.76 32.82
C PRO A 40 3.32 -18.74 31.40
N ALA A 41 3.30 -17.57 30.74
CA ALA A 41 2.84 -17.44 29.36
C ALA A 41 3.77 -18.15 28.35
N THR A 42 5.07 -18.16 28.60
CA THR A 42 6.08 -18.87 27.79
C THR A 42 5.96 -20.38 28.00
N GLN A 43 5.79 -20.83 29.25
CA GLN A 43 5.55 -22.24 29.54
C GLN A 43 4.26 -22.78 28.90
N SER A 44 3.22 -21.95 28.77
CA SER A 44 2.00 -22.30 28.03
C SER A 44 2.21 -22.49 26.52
N GLN A 45 3.20 -21.83 25.91
CA GLN A 45 3.56 -22.05 24.49
C GLN A 45 4.39 -23.32 24.32
N ILE A 46 5.39 -23.54 25.18
CA ILE A 46 6.27 -24.73 25.13
C ILE A 46 5.44 -26.01 25.29
N ASN A 47 4.44 -26.01 26.17
CA ASN A 47 3.55 -27.14 26.41
C ASN A 47 2.32 -27.19 25.47
N ASN A 48 2.27 -26.40 24.39
CA ASN A 48 1.16 -26.43 23.44
C ASN A 48 1.20 -27.74 22.61
N PRO A 49 0.15 -28.59 22.63
CA PRO A 49 0.14 -29.88 21.93
C PRO A 49 0.19 -29.77 20.39
N LEU A 50 0.01 -28.57 19.84
CA LEU A 50 0.13 -28.31 18.41
C LEU A 50 1.57 -27.96 17.98
N ARG A 51 2.44 -27.57 18.92
CA ARG A 51 3.84 -27.18 18.66
C ARG A 51 4.64 -28.37 18.10
N TYR A 52 5.64 -28.06 17.27
CA TYR A 52 6.60 -29.02 16.73
C TYR A 52 7.88 -28.28 16.32
N ASP A 53 9.01 -28.98 16.31
CA ASP A 53 10.27 -28.44 15.81
C ASP A 53 10.32 -28.58 14.28
N THR A 54 10.88 -27.58 13.59
CA THR A 54 11.28 -27.68 12.18
C THR A 54 12.58 -28.46 12.03
N GLU A 55 12.90 -28.87 10.80
CA GLU A 55 14.23 -29.41 10.50
C GLU A 55 15.31 -28.36 10.82
N LEU A 56 16.43 -28.79 11.41
CA LEU A 56 17.60 -27.94 11.65
C LEU A 56 18.39 -27.80 10.34
N ASP A 57 18.21 -26.68 9.64
CA ASP A 57 18.93 -26.37 8.41
C ASP A 57 20.16 -25.47 8.64
N ASN A 58 20.28 -24.89 9.84
CA ASN A 58 21.34 -23.97 10.27
C ASN A 58 21.38 -22.67 9.48
N SER A 59 20.22 -22.15 9.07
CA SER A 59 20.08 -20.83 8.47
C SER A 59 18.95 -20.02 9.12
N ILE A 60 18.82 -18.75 8.73
CA ILE A 60 17.74 -17.85 9.14
C ILE A 60 16.95 -17.46 7.89
N ASP A 61 15.80 -18.07 7.70
CA ASP A 61 14.93 -17.86 6.55
C ASP A 61 14.04 -16.65 6.80
N PHE A 62 14.33 -15.58 6.08
CA PHE A 62 13.54 -14.35 6.11
C PHE A 62 12.58 -14.35 4.92
N ARG A 63 11.33 -14.72 5.19
CA ARG A 63 10.26 -14.78 4.20
C ARG A 63 9.71 -13.40 3.85
N ILE A 64 9.63 -13.11 2.55
CA ILE A 64 9.01 -11.89 2.01
C ILE A 64 8.10 -12.17 0.81
N ILE A 65 7.08 -11.35 0.66
CA ILE A 65 6.11 -11.41 -0.46
C ILE A 65 6.49 -10.49 -1.64
N PHE A 66 7.54 -9.68 -1.50
CA PHE A 66 7.88 -8.59 -2.43
C PHE A 66 8.71 -9.08 -3.62
N SER A 67 8.53 -8.51 -4.81
CA SER A 67 9.35 -8.80 -6.00
C SER A 67 10.81 -8.35 -5.82
N GLY A 68 11.74 -8.88 -6.62
CA GLY A 68 13.15 -8.45 -6.59
C GLY A 68 13.39 -6.98 -6.94
N SER A 69 12.44 -6.35 -7.66
CA SER A 69 12.47 -4.92 -7.98
C SER A 69 12.01 -4.02 -6.82
N ASP A 70 11.34 -4.58 -5.81
CA ASP A 70 10.79 -3.83 -4.68
C ASP A 70 11.92 -3.27 -3.78
N PRO A 71 11.85 -1.99 -3.37
CA PRO A 71 12.84 -1.39 -2.47
C PRO A 71 13.08 -2.19 -1.18
N ARG A 72 12.06 -2.86 -0.64
CA ARG A 72 12.19 -3.72 0.56
C ARG A 72 13.04 -4.95 0.30
N ASN A 73 12.88 -5.60 -0.85
CA ASN A 73 13.66 -6.76 -1.24
C ASN A 73 15.13 -6.36 -1.48
N LYS A 74 15.36 -5.27 -2.23
CA LYS A 74 16.69 -4.67 -2.42
C LYS A 74 17.37 -4.34 -1.08
N ALA A 75 16.66 -3.71 -0.15
CA ALA A 75 17.19 -3.34 1.16
C ALA A 75 17.49 -4.57 2.02
N LEU A 76 16.54 -5.52 2.10
CA LEU A 76 16.72 -6.76 2.87
C LEU A 76 17.91 -7.59 2.33
N THR A 77 18.08 -7.68 1.01
CA THR A 77 19.23 -8.37 0.39
C THR A 77 20.55 -7.78 0.89
N LYS A 78 20.70 -6.44 0.90
CA LYS A 78 21.89 -5.76 1.44
C LYS A 78 22.09 -6.00 2.95
N ILE A 79 20.99 -6.10 3.70
CA ILE A 79 20.99 -6.38 5.14
C ILE A 79 21.48 -7.81 5.42
N LEU A 80 20.92 -8.82 4.76
CA LEU A 80 21.32 -10.22 4.98
C LEU A 80 22.77 -10.46 4.53
N GLN A 81 23.20 -9.82 3.43
CA GLN A 81 24.62 -9.82 3.03
C GLN A 81 25.52 -9.30 4.15
N LYS A 82 25.20 -8.15 4.77
CA LYS A 82 25.97 -7.61 5.90
C LYS A 82 26.00 -8.54 7.11
N TRP A 83 24.87 -9.16 7.45
CA TRP A 83 24.83 -10.15 8.53
C TRP A 83 25.75 -11.33 8.25
N ASN A 84 25.67 -11.92 7.05
CA ASN A 84 26.47 -13.06 6.63
C ASN A 84 27.98 -12.74 6.55
N GLU A 85 28.34 -11.47 6.41
CA GLU A 85 29.73 -11.02 6.41
C GLU A 85 30.34 -10.90 7.82
N LYS A 86 29.54 -10.95 8.91
CA LYS A 86 30.05 -10.81 10.28
C LYS A 86 30.93 -12.02 10.68
N PRO A 87 32.07 -11.82 11.38
CA PRO A 87 32.97 -12.90 11.74
C PRO A 87 32.32 -14.04 12.53
N GLU A 88 31.34 -13.73 13.38
CA GLU A 88 30.61 -14.70 14.18
C GLU A 88 29.81 -15.67 13.29
N VAL A 89 29.20 -15.16 12.22
CA VAL A 89 28.45 -15.96 11.24
C VAL A 89 29.40 -16.75 10.33
N LYS A 90 30.44 -16.12 9.77
CA LYS A 90 31.41 -16.82 8.90
C LYS A 90 32.14 -17.97 9.60
N ASN A 91 32.39 -17.84 10.91
CA ASN A 91 33.05 -18.86 11.71
C ASN A 91 32.07 -19.87 12.34
N ASN A 92 30.78 -19.84 11.97
CA ASN A 92 29.71 -20.69 12.50
C ASN A 92 29.68 -20.72 14.04
N GLN A 93 29.79 -19.55 14.69
CA GLN A 93 29.73 -19.48 16.15
C GLN A 93 28.33 -19.90 16.66
N PRO A 94 28.24 -20.59 17.82
CA PRO A 94 26.95 -20.98 18.38
C PRO A 94 25.99 -19.80 18.53
N GLY A 95 24.80 -19.91 17.93
CA GLY A 95 23.81 -18.83 17.90
C GLY A 95 24.03 -17.77 16.82
N TYR A 96 24.86 -18.04 15.81
CA TYR A 96 25.07 -17.17 14.64
C TYR A 96 25.02 -18.01 13.36
N PHE A 97 23.88 -17.94 12.67
CA PHE A 97 23.64 -18.67 11.41
C PHE A 97 23.49 -17.71 10.22
N PRO A 98 23.89 -18.12 9.00
CA PRO A 98 23.68 -17.34 7.79
C PRO A 98 22.18 -17.13 7.52
N ALA A 99 21.81 -15.92 7.10
CA ALA A 99 20.44 -15.57 6.75
C ALA A 99 20.23 -15.54 5.23
N LYS A 100 19.07 -16.01 4.76
CA LYS A 100 18.68 -16.03 3.35
C LYS A 100 17.25 -15.49 3.15
N ILE A 101 16.95 -15.03 1.95
CA ILE A 101 15.58 -14.63 1.56
C ILE A 101 14.82 -15.89 1.14
N ASP A 102 13.67 -16.12 1.77
CA ASP A 102 12.60 -16.96 1.23
C ASP A 102 11.59 -16.04 0.51
N GLN A 103 11.23 -16.36 -0.74
CA GLN A 103 10.44 -15.47 -1.58
C GLN A 103 9.12 -16.09 -2.02
N ALA A 104 8.02 -15.50 -1.53
CA ALA A 104 6.67 -16.02 -1.67
C ALA A 104 5.86 -15.45 -2.86
N ILE A 105 6.27 -14.28 -3.40
CA ILE A 105 5.59 -13.48 -4.44
C ILE A 105 4.05 -13.55 -4.34
N ALA A 106 3.50 -12.92 -3.30
CA ALA A 106 2.09 -13.00 -2.94
C ALA A 106 1.55 -11.65 -2.44
N ASN A 107 0.29 -11.61 -1.98
CA ASN A 107 -0.16 -10.60 -1.03
C ASN A 107 -0.15 -11.18 0.39
N TYR A 108 -0.23 -10.32 1.42
CA TYR A 108 -0.16 -10.74 2.82
C TYR A 108 -1.23 -11.76 3.22
N GLN A 109 -2.44 -11.66 2.64
CA GLN A 109 -3.53 -12.57 2.97
C GLN A 109 -3.30 -13.97 2.41
N ASP A 110 -2.83 -14.08 1.17
CA ASP A 110 -2.57 -15.38 0.52
C ASP A 110 -1.30 -16.03 1.09
N ASP A 111 -0.29 -15.24 1.48
CA ASP A 111 0.88 -15.71 2.21
C ASP A 111 0.51 -16.21 3.61
N GLN A 112 -0.31 -15.47 4.37
CA GLN A 112 -0.80 -15.94 5.66
C GLN A 112 -1.64 -17.22 5.53
N THR A 113 -2.45 -17.37 4.48
CA THR A 113 -3.16 -18.64 4.19
C THR A 113 -2.17 -19.78 3.95
N SER A 114 -1.14 -19.56 3.13
CA SER A 114 -0.11 -20.56 2.84
C SER A 114 0.64 -21.01 4.11
N LEU A 115 1.07 -20.05 4.94
CA LEU A 115 1.71 -20.32 6.23
C LEU A 115 0.77 -21.03 7.23
N THR A 116 -0.53 -20.72 7.21
CA THR A 116 -1.54 -21.42 8.03
C THR A 116 -1.66 -22.88 7.61
N ASN A 117 -1.64 -23.16 6.31
CA ASN A 117 -1.71 -24.52 5.79
C ASN A 117 -0.45 -25.33 6.16
N TYR A 118 0.74 -24.71 6.14
CA TYR A 118 1.98 -25.34 6.60
C TYR A 118 1.93 -25.70 8.09
N LEU A 119 1.41 -24.81 8.94
CA LEU A 119 1.19 -25.08 10.37
C LEU A 119 0.19 -26.22 10.61
N GLU A 120 -0.90 -26.28 9.83
CA GLU A 120 -1.91 -27.34 9.93
C GLU A 120 -1.39 -28.71 9.48
N ALA A 121 -0.59 -28.74 8.41
CA ALA A 121 0.05 -29.94 7.89
C ALA A 121 1.30 -30.40 8.67
N LYS A 122 1.75 -29.61 9.66
CA LYS A 122 3.03 -29.76 10.37
C LYS A 122 4.24 -29.84 9.43
N GLU A 123 4.24 -29.01 8.39
CA GLU A 123 5.32 -28.92 7.41
C GLU A 123 6.59 -28.39 8.08
N ASN A 124 7.58 -29.26 8.27
CA ASN A 124 8.80 -28.97 9.03
C ASN A 124 9.98 -28.45 8.16
N LYS A 125 9.78 -28.30 6.85
CA LYS A 125 10.77 -27.78 5.88
C LYS A 125 10.34 -26.49 5.16
N LYS A 126 9.17 -25.92 5.51
CA LYS A 126 8.53 -24.80 4.77
C LYS A 126 8.16 -23.61 5.65
N LEU A 127 8.40 -23.68 6.96
CA LEU A 127 8.22 -22.54 7.85
C LEU A 127 9.52 -21.73 7.91
N PRO A 128 9.47 -20.41 7.62
CA PRO A 128 10.62 -19.53 7.77
C PRO A 128 10.90 -19.24 9.24
N ASN A 129 12.04 -18.63 9.57
CA ASN A 129 12.32 -18.14 10.92
C ASN A 129 11.73 -16.73 11.16
N LEU A 130 11.70 -15.90 10.13
CA LEU A 130 11.22 -14.51 10.18
C LEU A 130 10.31 -14.18 8.99
N THR A 131 9.35 -13.28 9.20
CA THR A 131 8.58 -12.67 8.10
C THR A 131 8.17 -11.23 8.42
N LEU A 132 7.74 -10.51 7.38
CA LEU A 132 7.05 -9.24 7.48
C LEU A 132 5.57 -9.45 7.11
N ASN A 133 4.69 -9.54 8.10
CA ASN A 133 3.26 -9.76 7.86
C ASN A 133 2.40 -8.99 8.90
N TYR A 134 1.08 -8.98 8.72
CA TYR A 134 0.16 -8.32 9.64
C TYR A 134 -0.01 -9.11 10.95
N PRO A 135 -0.40 -8.45 12.06
CA PRO A 135 -0.47 -9.08 13.39
C PRO A 135 -1.39 -10.33 13.47
N ALA A 136 -2.32 -10.54 12.52
CA ALA A 136 -3.18 -11.73 12.49
C ALA A 136 -2.37 -13.04 12.34
N LEU A 137 -1.23 -13.01 11.64
CA LEU A 137 -0.34 -14.17 11.57
C LEU A 137 0.25 -14.52 12.94
N ALA A 138 0.60 -13.53 13.78
CA ALA A 138 1.12 -13.79 15.12
C ALA A 138 0.09 -14.51 16.01
N SER A 139 -1.20 -14.15 15.92
CA SER A 139 -2.29 -14.88 16.58
C SER A 139 -2.46 -16.31 16.06
N THR A 140 -2.31 -16.52 14.75
CA THR A 140 -2.29 -17.87 14.16
C THR A 140 -1.12 -18.70 14.70
N LEU A 141 0.11 -18.15 14.72
CA LEU A 141 1.27 -18.82 15.28
C LEU A 141 1.11 -19.14 16.77
N ASN A 142 0.55 -18.21 17.55
CA ASN A 142 0.29 -18.40 18.97
C ASN A 142 -0.67 -19.57 19.24
N LYS A 143 -1.72 -19.74 18.40
CA LYS A 143 -2.63 -20.89 18.44
C LYS A 143 -1.89 -22.22 18.28
N TYR A 144 -0.96 -22.31 17.33
CA TYR A 144 -0.16 -23.52 17.09
C TYR A 144 1.04 -23.67 18.05
N GLY A 145 1.33 -22.69 18.92
CA GLY A 145 2.52 -22.69 19.78
C GLY A 145 3.82 -22.41 19.03
N MET A 146 3.71 -21.93 17.80
CA MET A 146 4.81 -21.70 16.84
C MET A 146 5.26 -20.24 16.77
N LEU A 147 4.81 -19.40 17.72
CA LEU A 147 5.19 -17.99 17.79
C LEU A 147 6.46 -17.80 18.63
N LEU A 148 7.53 -17.32 18.00
CA LEU A 148 8.74 -16.93 18.73
C LEU A 148 8.48 -15.65 19.51
N ASP A 149 8.91 -15.64 20.77
CA ASP A 149 8.76 -14.50 21.66
C ASP A 149 10.07 -13.72 21.71
N PHE A 150 10.10 -12.50 21.21
CA PHE A 150 11.29 -11.67 21.26
C PHE A 150 11.65 -11.23 22.69
N SER A 151 10.76 -11.40 23.66
CA SER A 151 11.06 -11.19 25.09
C SER A 151 11.72 -12.39 25.78
N SER A 152 11.83 -13.55 25.11
CA SER A 152 12.48 -14.74 25.67
C SER A 152 14.00 -14.57 25.88
N GLN A 153 14.65 -13.69 25.11
CA GLN A 153 16.03 -13.27 25.34
C GLN A 153 16.02 -11.94 26.10
N LYS A 154 16.49 -11.95 27.36
CA LYS A 154 16.40 -10.79 28.27
C LYS A 154 17.05 -9.51 27.71
N ASP A 155 18.20 -9.64 27.06
CA ASP A 155 18.94 -8.53 26.47
C ASP A 155 18.27 -7.98 25.18
N LEU A 156 17.50 -8.81 24.47
CA LEU A 156 16.63 -8.35 23.39
C LEU A 156 15.39 -7.63 23.94
N ASP A 157 14.76 -8.17 24.99
CA ASP A 157 13.63 -7.53 25.69
C ASP A 157 13.98 -6.11 26.18
N GLU A 158 15.08 -6.00 26.93
CA GLU A 158 15.62 -4.72 27.42
C GLU A 158 15.94 -3.77 26.26
N LYS A 159 16.52 -4.28 25.16
CA LYS A 159 16.82 -3.49 23.96
C LYS A 159 15.55 -2.96 23.29
N ILE A 160 14.52 -3.78 23.10
CA ILE A 160 13.24 -3.36 22.50
C ILE A 160 12.57 -2.29 23.36
N LYS A 161 12.47 -2.51 24.68
CA LYS A 161 11.91 -1.54 25.63
C LYS A 161 12.71 -0.23 25.67
N SER A 162 14.03 -0.29 25.42
CA SER A 162 14.87 0.91 25.28
C SER A 162 14.59 1.69 23.98
N GLU A 163 14.42 1.00 22.84
CA GLU A 163 14.30 1.66 21.52
C GLU A 163 12.90 2.14 21.18
N TYR A 164 11.84 1.44 21.60
CA TYR A 164 10.45 1.77 21.24
C TYR A 164 9.69 2.42 22.39
N ASP A 165 8.72 3.27 22.10
CA ASP A 165 7.76 3.78 23.11
C ASP A 165 6.56 2.83 23.22
N ASP A 166 6.17 2.49 24.44
CA ASP A 166 5.03 1.61 24.79
C ASP A 166 3.71 1.93 24.08
N LYS A 167 3.53 3.17 23.60
CA LYS A 167 2.36 3.59 22.82
C LYS A 167 2.37 2.98 21.41
N PHE A 168 3.55 2.78 20.81
CA PHE A 168 3.70 2.19 19.47
C PHE A 168 3.77 0.65 19.51
N LEU A 169 3.91 0.07 20.70
CA LEU A 169 3.72 -1.36 20.97
C LEU A 169 2.22 -1.73 21.12
N VAL A 170 1.28 -0.84 20.75
CA VAL A 170 -0.17 -1.06 20.87
C VAL A 170 -0.68 -2.29 20.14
N GLU A 171 -0.08 -2.65 19.00
CA GLU A 171 -0.46 -3.86 18.26
C GLU A 171 -0.26 -5.13 19.10
N MET A 172 0.84 -5.20 19.86
CA MET A 172 1.14 -6.33 20.74
C MET A 172 0.10 -6.46 21.86
N LYS A 173 -0.34 -5.32 22.39
CA LYS A 173 -1.39 -5.22 23.42
C LYS A 173 -2.78 -5.59 22.89
N ASN A 174 -2.97 -5.56 21.58
CA ASN A 174 -4.23 -5.86 20.89
C ASN A 174 -4.29 -7.28 20.30
N LEU A 175 -3.31 -8.14 20.58
CA LEU A 175 -3.33 -9.55 20.20
C LEU A 175 -4.03 -10.39 21.28
N PRO A 176 -5.23 -10.93 21.01
CA PRO A 176 -5.96 -11.74 21.99
C PRO A 176 -5.28 -13.11 22.19
N GLY A 177 -5.37 -13.65 23.40
CA GLY A 177 -4.72 -14.89 23.79
C GLY A 177 -3.19 -14.80 23.93
N ILE A 178 -2.61 -13.60 23.91
CA ILE A 178 -1.19 -13.34 24.15
C ILE A 178 -1.04 -12.47 25.40
N SER A 179 -0.15 -12.86 26.32
CA SER A 179 0.16 -12.04 27.50
C SER A 179 0.79 -10.70 27.08
N THR A 180 0.39 -9.61 27.73
CA THR A 180 0.92 -8.26 27.52
C THR A 180 2.38 -8.09 27.96
N GLU A 181 2.96 -9.11 28.61
CA GLU A 181 4.38 -9.17 28.99
C GLU A 181 5.27 -9.71 27.87
N ARG A 182 4.69 -10.41 26.89
CA ARG A 182 5.40 -10.98 25.74
C ARG A 182 5.64 -9.95 24.65
N ILE A 183 6.65 -10.16 23.80
CA ILE A 183 6.89 -9.35 22.60
C ILE A 183 6.71 -10.26 21.36
N PRO A 184 5.47 -10.40 20.84
CA PRO A 184 5.13 -11.35 19.78
C PRO A 184 5.50 -10.88 18.36
N LEU A 185 5.85 -9.60 18.19
CA LEU A 185 6.21 -8.99 16.90
C LEU A 185 6.97 -7.68 17.14
N LEU A 186 7.52 -7.05 16.10
CA LEU A 186 8.05 -5.67 16.16
C LEU A 186 7.47 -4.78 15.05
N PRO A 187 7.09 -3.52 15.35
CA PRO A 187 6.37 -2.65 14.41
C PRO A 187 7.30 -1.96 13.40
N ILE A 188 8.06 -2.71 12.59
CA ILE A 188 9.15 -2.15 11.77
C ILE A 188 8.67 -1.29 10.58
N LEU A 189 7.63 -1.71 9.86
CA LEU A 189 7.21 -1.09 8.59
C LEU A 189 5.88 -0.35 8.73
N LYS A 190 5.85 0.69 9.59
CA LYS A 190 4.61 1.40 9.89
C LYS A 190 4.34 2.60 8.99
N THR A 191 3.05 2.83 8.79
CA THR A 191 2.47 3.84 7.93
C THR A 191 1.20 4.37 8.59
N SER A 192 0.76 5.53 8.13
CA SER A 192 -0.59 6.05 8.40
C SER A 192 -1.40 5.98 7.10
N LYS A 193 -2.67 6.35 7.18
CA LYS A 193 -3.42 6.80 6.00
C LYS A 193 -3.29 8.31 5.84
N VAL A 194 -3.50 8.77 4.62
CA VAL A 194 -3.52 10.18 4.22
C VAL A 194 -4.78 10.47 3.40
N LEU A 195 -5.28 11.70 3.50
CA LEU A 195 -6.27 12.25 2.60
C LEU A 195 -5.52 12.98 1.47
N LEU A 196 -5.51 12.37 0.30
CA LEU A 196 -5.09 13.04 -0.93
C LEU A 196 -6.19 13.98 -1.39
N VAL A 197 -5.79 15.14 -1.90
CA VAL A 197 -6.65 16.18 -2.42
C VAL A 197 -6.13 16.57 -3.80
N ASP A 198 -7.00 16.50 -4.80
CA ASP A 198 -6.76 17.06 -6.13
C ASP A 198 -6.94 18.59 -6.02
N LYS A 199 -5.83 19.36 -6.06
CA LYS A 199 -5.91 20.83 -5.92
C LYS A 199 -6.70 21.45 -7.08
N PRO A 200 -6.44 21.15 -8.37
CA PRO A 200 -7.25 21.67 -9.48
C PRO A 200 -8.75 21.44 -9.32
N VAL A 201 -9.19 20.23 -8.97
CA VAL A 201 -10.63 19.90 -8.78
C VAL A 201 -11.21 20.65 -7.59
N LEU A 202 -10.53 20.67 -6.43
CA LEU A 202 -11.01 21.42 -5.28
C LEU A 202 -11.09 22.93 -5.57
N SER A 203 -10.10 23.46 -6.30
CA SER A 203 -10.06 24.86 -6.75
C SER A 203 -11.25 25.19 -7.67
N TYR A 204 -11.50 24.33 -8.67
CA TYR A 204 -12.64 24.45 -9.59
C TYR A 204 -13.98 24.50 -8.85
N ILE A 205 -14.18 23.62 -7.87
CA ILE A 205 -15.39 23.56 -7.03
C ILE A 205 -15.56 24.86 -6.22
N LEU A 206 -14.53 25.28 -5.48
CA LEU A 206 -14.61 26.43 -4.58
C LEU A 206 -14.76 27.76 -5.33
N GLU A 207 -14.05 27.94 -6.45
CA GLU A 207 -14.19 29.13 -7.29
C GLU A 207 -15.54 29.17 -8.03
N SER A 208 -16.09 28.02 -8.43
CA SER A 208 -17.44 27.98 -9.02
C SER A 208 -18.51 28.42 -8.02
N ALA A 209 -18.46 27.89 -6.79
CA ALA A 209 -19.36 28.30 -5.71
C ALA A 209 -19.23 29.81 -5.40
N LYS A 210 -18.01 30.31 -5.22
CA LYS A 210 -17.69 31.72 -4.94
C LYS A 210 -18.09 32.70 -6.05
N LYS A 211 -18.00 32.30 -7.32
CA LYS A 211 -18.48 33.11 -8.46
C LYS A 211 -20.00 33.14 -8.53
N SER A 212 -20.67 32.09 -8.08
CA SER A 212 -22.13 31.94 -8.15
C SER A 212 -22.92 32.60 -7.01
N SER A 213 -22.32 32.72 -5.83
CA SER A 213 -22.96 33.29 -4.64
C SER A 213 -22.00 34.15 -3.82
N GLN A 214 -22.46 35.33 -3.42
CA GLN A 214 -21.76 36.21 -2.48
C GLN A 214 -21.86 35.75 -1.02
N ASN A 215 -22.77 34.81 -0.70
CA ASN A 215 -22.95 34.26 0.64
C ASN A 215 -22.03 33.05 0.90
N PHE A 216 -21.52 32.40 -0.16
CA PHE A 216 -20.47 31.40 -0.03
C PHE A 216 -19.18 32.03 0.48
N LYS A 217 -18.55 31.42 1.49
CA LYS A 217 -17.35 31.96 2.15
C LYS A 217 -16.26 30.92 2.30
N ILE A 218 -15.02 31.37 2.24
CA ILE A 218 -13.85 30.64 2.73
C ILE A 218 -13.53 31.20 4.12
N ALA A 219 -13.33 30.32 5.11
CA ALA A 219 -12.93 30.72 6.46
C ALA A 219 -11.62 31.53 6.42
N GLU A 220 -11.52 32.55 7.27
CA GLU A 220 -10.41 33.51 7.26
C GLU A 220 -9.04 32.83 7.40
N SER A 221 -8.94 31.83 8.28
CA SER A 221 -7.74 30.99 8.50
C SER A 221 -7.27 30.22 7.26
N ASP A 222 -8.16 29.97 6.30
CA ASP A 222 -7.91 29.13 5.12
C ASP A 222 -7.78 29.92 3.81
N GLN A 223 -7.97 31.24 3.83
CA GLN A 223 -7.88 32.11 2.64
C GLN A 223 -6.57 31.95 1.88
N GLN A 224 -5.44 31.85 2.60
CA GLN A 224 -4.13 31.64 1.99
C GLN A 224 -3.98 30.23 1.41
N LYS A 225 -4.41 29.20 2.14
CA LYS A 225 -4.33 27.80 1.71
C LYS A 225 -5.24 27.48 0.52
N VAL A 226 -6.35 28.22 0.35
CA VAL A 226 -7.20 28.15 -0.85
C VAL A 226 -6.53 28.83 -2.05
N LYS A 227 -5.79 29.94 -1.87
CA LYS A 227 -4.98 30.53 -2.97
C LYS A 227 -3.90 29.56 -3.47
N GLU A 228 -3.31 28.78 -2.56
CA GLU A 228 -2.31 27.74 -2.86
C GLU A 228 -2.87 26.50 -3.59
N LEU A 229 -4.18 26.45 -3.86
CA LEU A 229 -4.77 25.47 -4.78
C LEU A 229 -4.54 25.81 -6.26
N ASP A 230 -4.08 27.03 -6.55
CA ASP A 230 -3.77 27.55 -7.90
C ASP A 230 -4.93 27.43 -8.92
N PRO A 231 -5.89 28.37 -8.93
CA PRO A 231 -7.06 28.33 -9.81
C PRO A 231 -6.77 28.59 -11.29
N GLN A 232 -5.51 28.79 -11.70
CA GLN A 232 -5.13 29.10 -13.10
C GLN A 232 -4.45 27.93 -13.82
N LYS A 233 -4.38 26.74 -13.21
CA LYS A 233 -3.69 25.59 -13.79
C LYS A 233 -4.29 25.07 -15.09
N THR A 234 -3.42 24.45 -15.89
CA THR A 234 -3.66 23.97 -17.26
C THR A 234 -4.85 23.04 -17.42
N ASP A 235 -5.27 22.41 -16.33
CA ASP A 235 -6.23 21.32 -16.35
C ASP A 235 -7.66 21.83 -16.12
N TYR A 236 -7.86 23.13 -15.83
CA TYR A 236 -9.18 23.74 -15.61
C TYR A 236 -10.16 23.49 -16.78
N GLU A 237 -9.70 23.56 -18.03
CA GLU A 237 -10.55 23.28 -19.20
C GLU A 237 -11.00 21.81 -19.25
N TYR A 238 -10.08 20.89 -18.95
CA TYR A 238 -10.34 19.44 -18.92
C TYR A 238 -11.26 19.06 -17.74
N ILE A 239 -11.05 19.66 -16.57
CA ILE A 239 -11.89 19.50 -15.38
C ILE A 239 -13.29 20.05 -15.65
N SER A 240 -13.41 21.24 -16.25
CA SER A 240 -14.70 21.82 -16.64
C SER A 240 -15.47 20.95 -17.63
N LYS A 241 -14.77 20.30 -18.58
CA LYS A 241 -15.35 19.29 -19.49
C LYS A 241 -15.87 18.07 -18.73
N ILE A 242 -15.12 17.56 -17.75
CA ILE A 242 -15.46 16.36 -16.95
C ILE A 242 -16.61 16.61 -15.98
N TRP A 243 -16.52 17.68 -15.20
CA TRP A 243 -17.42 17.98 -14.08
C TRP A 243 -18.72 18.65 -14.55
N GLY A 244 -18.71 19.23 -15.75
CA GLY A 244 -19.85 19.95 -16.31
C GLY A 244 -20.12 21.27 -15.61
N GLN A 245 -21.27 21.88 -15.89
CA GLN A 245 -21.58 23.22 -15.39
C GLN A 245 -22.04 23.19 -13.92
N TYR A 246 -21.50 24.11 -13.12
CA TYR A 246 -21.93 24.33 -11.75
C TYR A 246 -23.37 24.86 -11.69
N GLN A 247 -24.16 24.33 -10.76
CA GLN A 247 -25.50 24.81 -10.42
C GLN A 247 -25.55 25.34 -8.99
N ASN A 248 -26.05 26.56 -8.82
CA ASN A 248 -26.17 27.18 -7.50
C ASN A 248 -27.43 26.67 -6.78
N PHE A 249 -27.28 26.29 -5.51
CA PHE A 249 -28.38 25.89 -4.63
C PHE A 249 -28.15 26.49 -3.23
N PRO A 250 -29.22 26.87 -2.51
CA PRO A 250 -29.13 27.36 -1.14
C PRO A 250 -28.77 26.27 -0.13
N LEU A 251 -28.26 26.68 1.04
CA LEU A 251 -27.75 25.80 2.09
C LEU A 251 -28.76 24.73 2.55
N ASP A 252 -30.04 25.11 2.64
CA ASP A 252 -31.19 24.29 3.04
C ASP A 252 -31.57 23.23 2.00
N GLN A 253 -31.29 23.49 0.72
CA GLN A 253 -31.39 22.52 -0.39
C GLN A 253 -30.11 21.71 -0.61
N ASN A 254 -29.23 21.68 0.40
CA ASN A 254 -27.93 21.01 0.38
C ASN A 254 -26.99 21.55 -0.72
N GLY A 255 -27.00 22.87 -0.94
CA GLY A 255 -26.08 23.56 -1.84
C GLY A 255 -24.99 24.38 -1.14
N PHE A 256 -24.28 25.20 -1.91
CA PHE A 256 -23.16 26.03 -1.43
C PHE A 256 -23.53 27.49 -1.10
N ASP A 257 -24.69 28.00 -1.52
CA ASP A 257 -25.08 29.38 -1.22
C ASP A 257 -25.41 29.53 0.27
N GLY A 258 -24.58 30.31 0.98
CA GLY A 258 -24.56 30.43 2.44
C GLY A 258 -23.59 29.47 3.16
N TYR A 259 -22.89 28.60 2.45
CA TYR A 259 -21.92 27.67 3.03
C TYR A 259 -20.56 28.34 3.31
N THR A 260 -19.96 28.01 4.45
CA THR A 260 -18.55 28.37 4.75
C THR A 260 -17.65 27.14 4.66
N PHE A 261 -16.67 27.16 3.75
CA PHE A 261 -15.62 26.15 3.64
C PHE A 261 -14.44 26.43 4.58
N SER A 262 -13.88 25.38 5.17
CA SER A 262 -12.61 25.42 5.91
C SER A 262 -11.88 24.08 5.77
N PHE A 263 -10.55 24.08 5.90
CA PHE A 263 -9.79 22.82 5.91
C PHE A 263 -9.95 22.04 7.22
N GLU A 264 -10.35 22.70 8.32
CA GLU A 264 -10.67 22.03 9.59
C GLU A 264 -11.77 20.98 9.41
N LYS A 265 -12.77 21.25 8.56
CA LYS A 265 -13.83 20.29 8.22
C LYS A 265 -13.30 18.99 7.62
N LEU A 266 -12.18 19.02 6.91
CA LEU A 266 -11.58 17.80 6.35
C LEU A 266 -10.98 16.87 7.44
N ASN A 267 -10.97 17.29 8.71
CA ASN A 267 -10.59 16.43 9.84
C ASN A 267 -11.73 15.51 10.32
N ASN A 268 -12.98 15.74 9.91
CA ASN A 268 -14.15 14.99 10.36
C ASN A 268 -14.86 14.32 9.17
N PHE A 269 -15.14 13.01 9.24
CA PHE A 269 -15.86 12.32 8.17
C PHE A 269 -17.25 12.90 7.91
N SER A 270 -18.00 13.31 8.94
CA SER A 270 -19.33 13.95 8.79
C SER A 270 -19.30 15.17 7.88
N ASP A 271 -18.28 16.02 8.04
CA ASP A 271 -18.17 17.29 7.35
C ASP A 271 -17.62 17.11 5.92
N ILE A 272 -16.76 16.10 5.70
CA ILE A 272 -16.41 15.65 4.35
C ILE A 272 -17.64 15.16 3.62
N VAL A 273 -18.47 14.32 4.25
CA VAL A 273 -19.68 13.82 3.60
C VAL A 273 -20.63 14.98 3.25
N ASP A 274 -20.90 15.91 4.17
CA ASP A 274 -21.70 17.12 3.90
C ASP A 274 -21.14 17.94 2.71
N PHE A 275 -19.83 18.19 2.69
CA PHE A 275 -19.18 18.90 1.59
C PHE A 275 -19.37 18.16 0.26
N LEU A 276 -19.13 16.84 0.23
CA LEU A 276 -19.28 16.03 -0.99
C LEU A 276 -20.74 15.92 -1.45
N SER A 277 -21.71 15.88 -0.54
CA SER A 277 -23.14 15.97 -0.87
C SER A 277 -23.44 17.26 -1.65
N ARG A 278 -22.93 18.40 -1.18
CA ARG A 278 -23.07 19.71 -1.84
C ARG A 278 -22.38 19.75 -3.20
N VAL A 279 -21.19 19.16 -3.32
CA VAL A 279 -20.50 18.98 -4.61
C VAL A 279 -21.36 18.16 -5.58
N LYS A 280 -21.88 16.99 -5.15
CA LYS A 280 -22.71 16.13 -6.01
C LYS A 280 -23.99 16.84 -6.49
N LYS A 281 -24.59 17.65 -5.61
CA LYS A 281 -25.77 18.46 -5.90
C LYS A 281 -25.48 19.58 -6.90
N SER A 282 -24.36 20.28 -6.75
CA SER A 282 -23.96 21.40 -7.62
C SER A 282 -23.33 20.99 -8.95
N PHE A 283 -22.88 19.74 -9.13
CA PHE A 283 -22.34 19.23 -10.39
C PHE A 283 -23.12 18.00 -10.91
N PRO A 284 -24.40 18.17 -11.32
CA PRO A 284 -25.26 17.05 -11.73
C PRO A 284 -24.90 16.46 -13.09
N ASP A 285 -24.04 17.11 -13.87
CA ASP A 285 -23.57 16.63 -15.18
C ASP A 285 -22.32 15.75 -15.10
N ALA A 286 -21.53 15.85 -14.02
CA ALA A 286 -20.30 15.10 -13.83
C ALA A 286 -20.42 13.56 -14.02
N PRO A 287 -21.56 12.90 -13.66
CA PRO A 287 -21.75 11.46 -13.92
C PRO A 287 -22.09 11.09 -15.37
N LYS A 288 -22.34 12.06 -16.26
CA LYS A 288 -22.91 11.83 -17.61
C LYS A 288 -21.87 11.58 -18.71
N GLY A 289 -20.58 11.71 -18.41
CA GLY A 289 -19.49 11.53 -19.37
C GLY A 289 -19.26 10.08 -19.83
N PRO A 290 -18.34 9.84 -20.78
CA PRO A 290 -17.91 8.49 -21.14
C PRO A 290 -17.21 7.79 -19.96
N LEU A 291 -17.15 6.45 -19.98
CA LEU A 291 -16.66 5.62 -18.86
C LEU A 291 -15.28 6.03 -18.32
N THR A 292 -14.40 6.53 -19.19
CA THR A 292 -13.02 6.96 -18.88
C THR A 292 -12.91 8.38 -18.31
N GLU A 293 -13.97 9.18 -18.38
CA GLU A 293 -13.97 10.59 -17.98
C GLU A 293 -15.04 10.91 -16.91
N LYS A 294 -16.11 10.11 -16.78
CA LYS A 294 -17.21 10.39 -15.85
C LYS A 294 -16.80 10.37 -14.36
N VAL A 295 -17.51 11.17 -13.57
CA VAL A 295 -17.38 11.29 -12.11
C VAL A 295 -18.52 10.54 -11.43
N ASP A 296 -18.37 9.22 -11.30
CA ASP A 296 -19.36 8.37 -10.61
C ASP A 296 -19.46 8.70 -9.11
N PHE A 297 -18.31 8.91 -8.47
CA PHE A 297 -18.12 9.16 -7.04
C PHE A 297 -17.09 10.28 -6.84
N LEU A 298 -17.00 10.83 -5.63
CA LEU A 298 -16.24 12.05 -5.32
C LEU A 298 -15.10 11.82 -4.30
N ILE A 299 -15.21 10.78 -3.47
CA ILE A 299 -14.12 10.29 -2.60
C ILE A 299 -13.74 8.85 -2.92
N GLY A 300 -12.44 8.63 -3.04
CA GLY A 300 -11.83 7.33 -3.22
C GLY A 300 -11.41 6.67 -1.90
N PHE A 301 -11.57 5.36 -1.75
CA PHE A 301 -10.81 4.59 -0.75
C PHE A 301 -10.34 3.23 -1.28
N ASN A 302 -9.12 2.84 -0.90
CA ASN A 302 -8.57 1.54 -1.25
C ASN A 302 -9.08 0.39 -0.35
N ASP A 303 -9.70 0.70 0.80
CA ASP A 303 -10.14 -0.30 1.77
C ASP A 303 -11.33 0.19 2.62
N ALA A 304 -12.54 -0.20 2.22
CA ALA A 304 -13.78 0.16 2.90
C ALA A 304 -13.95 -0.53 4.27
N ALA A 305 -13.35 -1.72 4.48
CA ALA A 305 -13.40 -2.41 5.76
C ALA A 305 -12.53 -1.68 6.79
N ALA A 306 -11.33 -1.26 6.41
CA ALA A 306 -10.45 -0.48 7.27
C ALA A 306 -11.06 0.89 7.65
N LEU A 307 -11.82 1.51 6.75
CA LEU A 307 -12.57 2.74 7.04
C LEU A 307 -13.69 2.49 8.06
N PHE A 308 -14.49 1.45 7.86
CA PHE A 308 -15.57 1.09 8.79
C PHE A 308 -15.06 0.80 10.21
N LEU A 309 -13.93 0.08 10.34
CA LEU A 309 -13.35 -0.25 11.64
C LEU A 309 -12.69 0.95 12.33
N PHE A 310 -12.03 1.82 11.56
CA PHE A 310 -11.56 3.12 12.05
C PHE A 310 -12.73 3.95 12.59
N ALA A 311 -13.82 4.06 11.82
CA ALA A 311 -15.00 4.84 12.23
C ALA A 311 -15.65 4.27 13.49
N ALA A 312 -15.78 2.94 13.61
CA ALA A 312 -16.30 2.30 14.82
C ALA A 312 -15.43 2.54 16.06
N PHE A 313 -14.10 2.61 15.89
CA PHE A 313 -13.16 2.96 16.96
C PHE A 313 -13.19 4.45 17.33
N ALA A 314 -13.34 5.35 16.34
CA ALA A 314 -13.49 6.79 16.54
C ALA A 314 -14.79 7.13 17.29
N VAL A 315 -15.91 6.53 16.91
CA VAL A 315 -17.20 6.67 17.63
C VAL A 315 -17.10 6.15 19.07
N ALA A 316 -16.31 5.10 19.30
CA ALA A 316 -16.05 4.56 20.63
C ALA A 316 -15.02 5.38 21.45
N ASP A 317 -14.69 6.62 21.04
CA ASP A 317 -13.67 7.48 21.66
C ASP A 317 -12.32 6.75 21.87
N GLY A 318 -11.91 5.94 20.89
CA GLY A 318 -10.67 5.17 20.96
C GLY A 318 -10.65 4.06 22.02
N ASN A 319 -11.82 3.60 22.47
CA ASN A 319 -11.96 2.46 23.38
C ASN A 319 -12.24 1.18 22.60
N TYR A 320 -11.23 0.29 22.54
CA TYR A 320 -11.36 -0.98 21.83
C TYR A 320 -12.55 -1.79 22.34
N ASN A 321 -12.74 -1.97 23.65
CA ASN A 321 -13.81 -2.81 24.23
C ASN A 321 -15.24 -2.35 23.85
N GLN A 322 -15.40 -1.11 23.38
CA GLN A 322 -16.69 -0.53 23.00
C GLN A 322 -16.86 -0.31 21.48
N SER A 323 -15.87 -0.74 20.68
CA SER A 323 -15.93 -0.73 19.21
C SER A 323 -16.24 -2.15 18.66
N SER A 324 -16.87 -2.24 17.48
CA SER A 324 -17.29 -3.44 16.72
C SER A 324 -16.98 -4.85 17.33
N TYR A 325 -16.11 -5.66 16.70
CA TYR A 325 -15.75 -7.02 17.14
C TYR A 325 -14.50 -7.08 18.02
N PHE A 326 -14.21 -6.01 18.75
CA PHE A 326 -12.92 -5.80 19.39
C PHE A 326 -12.75 -6.60 20.69
N ARG A 327 -11.58 -6.45 21.32
CA ARG A 327 -11.14 -7.25 22.49
C ARG A 327 -12.15 -7.19 23.64
N ASP A 328 -12.48 -8.35 24.15
CA ASP A 328 -13.11 -8.57 25.45
C ASP A 328 -11.96 -8.71 26.46
N ASP A 329 -11.57 -7.60 27.12
CA ASP A 329 -10.42 -7.58 28.05
C ASP A 329 -10.59 -8.55 29.23
N GLU A 330 -11.84 -8.86 29.64
CA GLU A 330 -12.11 -9.85 30.69
C GLU A 330 -11.74 -11.27 30.25
N LYS A 331 -11.96 -11.59 28.97
CA LYS A 331 -11.70 -12.92 28.38
C LYS A 331 -10.41 -13.02 27.58
N GLN A 332 -9.75 -11.89 27.31
CA GLN A 332 -8.56 -11.80 26.46
C GLN A 332 -8.79 -12.33 25.03
N LEU A 333 -10.00 -12.20 24.49
CA LEU A 333 -10.42 -12.73 23.17
C LEU A 333 -11.12 -11.65 22.31
N LEU A 334 -11.21 -11.84 20.99
CA LEU A 334 -12.13 -11.04 20.17
C LEU A 334 -13.55 -11.57 20.32
N ASN A 335 -14.52 -10.67 20.38
CA ASN A 335 -15.93 -11.02 20.53
C ASN A 335 -16.76 -10.46 19.36
N TYR A 336 -16.83 -11.26 18.28
CA TYR A 336 -17.65 -10.96 17.10
C TYR A 336 -19.15 -10.94 17.37
N ASN A 337 -19.63 -11.57 18.47
CA ASN A 337 -21.05 -11.62 18.80
C ASN A 337 -21.59 -10.30 19.36
N ASN A 338 -20.74 -9.49 20.01
CA ASN A 338 -21.15 -8.19 20.56
C ASN A 338 -21.71 -7.26 19.48
N LEU A 339 -21.14 -7.29 18.27
CA LEU A 339 -21.62 -6.54 17.10
C LEU A 339 -23.10 -6.82 16.77
N PHE A 340 -23.60 -8.02 17.07
CA PHE A 340 -24.98 -8.44 16.78
C PHE A 340 -25.95 -8.28 17.96
N ASN A 341 -25.46 -7.88 19.14
CA ASN A 341 -26.31 -7.69 20.31
C ASN A 341 -26.64 -6.20 20.51
N LYS A 342 -27.90 -5.83 20.24
CA LYS A 342 -28.45 -4.47 20.34
C LYS A 342 -28.25 -3.80 21.70
N SER A 343 -28.08 -4.57 22.78
CA SER A 343 -27.85 -4.04 24.13
C SER A 343 -26.40 -3.59 24.40
N THR A 344 -25.45 -3.89 23.51
CA THR A 344 -24.03 -3.58 23.72
C THR A 344 -23.65 -2.19 23.21
N LYS A 345 -22.61 -1.58 23.80
CA LYS A 345 -22.01 -0.36 23.25
C LYS A 345 -21.37 -0.61 21.89
N ASN A 346 -20.83 -1.81 21.66
CA ASN A 346 -20.23 -2.23 20.39
C ASN A 346 -21.23 -2.12 19.22
N TYR A 347 -22.46 -2.65 19.39
CA TYR A 347 -23.55 -2.48 18.42
C TYR A 347 -23.85 -1.00 18.18
N GLN A 348 -24.09 -0.22 19.24
CA GLN A 348 -24.54 1.17 19.12
C GLN A 348 -23.48 2.08 18.48
N ASN A 349 -22.21 1.88 18.81
CA ASN A 349 -21.10 2.64 18.22
C ASN A 349 -20.83 2.21 16.76
N THR A 350 -20.98 0.91 16.45
CA THR A 350 -20.81 0.42 15.08
C THR A 350 -21.99 0.81 14.18
N LYS A 351 -23.21 0.93 14.72
CA LYS A 351 -24.36 1.48 14.00
C LYS A 351 -24.07 2.87 13.44
N LYS A 352 -23.56 3.77 14.29
CA LYS A 352 -23.17 5.13 13.88
C LYS A 352 -22.06 5.13 12.83
N ALA A 353 -21.07 4.25 12.96
CA ALA A 353 -20.03 4.09 11.94
C ALA A 353 -20.60 3.57 10.61
N TYR A 354 -21.58 2.67 10.65
CA TYR A 354 -22.29 2.19 9.47
C TYR A 354 -23.15 3.28 8.82
N GLU A 355 -23.83 4.12 9.59
CA GLU A 355 -24.68 5.22 9.08
C GLU A 355 -23.90 6.16 8.15
N ILE A 356 -22.60 6.37 8.38
CA ILE A 356 -21.69 7.10 7.47
C ILE A 356 -21.48 6.35 6.15
N MET A 357 -21.22 5.05 6.22
CA MET A 357 -21.03 4.20 5.04
C MET A 357 -22.33 4.09 4.22
N ALA A 358 -23.48 3.96 4.89
CA ALA A 358 -24.79 3.98 4.29
C ALA A 358 -25.05 5.32 3.59
N LYS A 359 -24.73 6.46 4.21
CA LYS A 359 -24.86 7.79 3.58
C LYS A 359 -23.98 7.91 2.33
N LEU A 360 -22.72 7.45 2.39
CA LEU A 360 -21.80 7.44 1.25
C LEU A 360 -22.31 6.58 0.06
N ILE A 361 -23.00 5.48 0.34
CA ILE A 361 -23.63 4.61 -0.68
C ILE A 361 -24.92 5.25 -1.21
N LYS A 362 -25.87 5.63 -0.32
CA LYS A 362 -27.17 6.21 -0.68
C LYS A 362 -27.02 7.44 -1.57
N GLU A 363 -26.04 8.31 -1.27
CA GLU A 363 -25.76 9.53 -2.04
C GLU A 363 -24.73 9.33 -3.18
N LYS A 364 -24.23 8.11 -3.40
CA LYS A 364 -23.26 7.75 -4.46
C LYS A 364 -22.00 8.66 -4.44
N LEU A 365 -21.50 8.92 -3.23
CA LEU A 365 -20.38 9.82 -2.99
C LEU A 365 -19.03 9.13 -3.03
N ALA A 366 -18.98 7.82 -2.79
CA ALA A 366 -17.73 7.08 -2.65
C ALA A 366 -17.57 5.90 -3.61
N GLY A 367 -16.31 5.48 -3.79
CA GLY A 367 -15.88 4.33 -4.56
C GLY A 367 -14.35 4.24 -4.60
N PRO A 368 -13.76 3.55 -5.58
CA PRO A 368 -14.37 2.41 -6.25
C PRO A 368 -14.63 1.29 -5.23
N TRP A 369 -15.77 0.59 -5.34
CA TRP A 369 -16.11 -0.53 -4.43
C TRP A 369 -15.56 -1.89 -4.90
N LYS A 370 -14.69 -1.88 -5.91
CA LYS A 370 -14.03 -3.05 -6.52
C LYS A 370 -12.51 -2.92 -6.36
N LYS A 371 -11.75 -3.96 -6.68
CA LYS A 371 -10.27 -3.97 -6.65
C LYS A 371 -9.65 -3.09 -7.76
N SER A 372 -9.75 -1.78 -7.58
CA SER A 372 -9.06 -0.73 -8.32
C SER A 372 -8.66 0.35 -7.32
N TYR A 373 -7.58 1.08 -7.54
CA TYR A 373 -7.09 2.02 -6.53
C TYR A 373 -7.73 3.39 -6.70
N ALA A 374 -8.08 4.02 -5.58
CA ALA A 374 -8.61 5.37 -5.51
C ALA A 374 -7.73 6.40 -6.24
N SER A 375 -6.40 6.28 -6.15
CA SER A 375 -5.51 7.23 -6.81
C SER A 375 -5.53 7.14 -8.34
N ASP A 376 -6.00 6.03 -8.93
CA ASP A 376 -6.09 5.92 -10.39
C ASP A 376 -7.22 6.81 -10.94
N TYR A 377 -8.30 6.99 -10.16
CA TYR A 377 -9.38 7.94 -10.45
C TYR A 377 -9.00 9.37 -10.06
N LEU A 378 -8.30 9.57 -8.94
CA LEU A 378 -7.77 10.88 -8.53
C LEU A 378 -6.85 11.44 -9.61
N LYS A 379 -5.93 10.61 -10.15
CA LYS A 379 -5.05 11.01 -11.25
C LYS A 379 -5.79 11.43 -12.50
N ASN A 380 -7.05 11.05 -12.69
CA ASN A 380 -7.86 11.44 -13.85
C ASN A 380 -8.74 12.67 -13.59
N HIS A 381 -8.59 13.35 -12.45
CA HIS A 381 -9.51 14.39 -11.95
C HIS A 381 -10.96 13.90 -11.76
N GLN A 382 -11.14 12.59 -11.57
CA GLN A 382 -12.45 11.97 -11.33
C GLN A 382 -12.84 11.93 -9.85
N LEU A 383 -12.03 12.52 -8.96
CA LEU A 383 -12.27 12.61 -7.52
C LEU A 383 -11.84 13.96 -6.97
N VAL A 384 -12.49 14.41 -5.90
CA VAL A 384 -11.95 15.51 -5.07
C VAL A 384 -10.89 14.95 -4.11
N PHE A 385 -11.17 13.77 -3.55
CA PHE A 385 -10.40 13.20 -2.45
C PHE A 385 -10.08 11.71 -2.67
N ALA A 386 -8.95 11.24 -2.14
CA ALA A 386 -8.66 9.81 -2.05
C ALA A 386 -7.96 9.45 -0.73
N LEU A 387 -8.47 8.44 -0.02
CA LEU A 387 -7.87 7.86 1.18
C LEU A 387 -6.96 6.69 0.80
N THR A 388 -5.67 6.84 1.09
CA THR A 388 -4.63 5.85 0.76
C THR A 388 -3.60 5.67 1.89
N SER A 389 -2.74 4.66 1.78
CA SER A 389 -1.58 4.45 2.65
C SER A 389 -0.45 5.43 2.31
N SER A 390 0.31 5.85 3.32
CA SER A 390 1.49 6.71 3.13
C SER A 390 2.69 6.04 2.43
N SER A 391 2.63 4.74 2.11
CA SER A 391 3.75 3.97 1.55
C SER A 391 4.03 4.15 0.06
N HIS A 392 3.14 4.79 -0.72
CA HIS A 392 3.24 4.81 -2.18
C HIS A 392 3.05 6.22 -2.74
N TYR A 393 4.10 7.05 -2.67
CA TYR A 393 4.06 8.46 -3.05
C TYR A 393 3.78 8.68 -4.55
N SER A 394 4.69 8.24 -5.42
CA SER A 394 4.65 8.47 -6.87
C SER A 394 3.51 7.77 -7.61
N ARG A 395 2.79 6.86 -6.93
CA ARG A 395 1.59 6.22 -7.48
C ARG A 395 0.40 7.20 -7.59
N ASN A 396 0.45 8.33 -6.89
CA ASN A 396 -0.70 9.23 -6.71
C ASN A 396 -0.77 10.38 -7.71
N PHE A 397 0.25 10.56 -8.53
CA PHE A 397 0.34 11.59 -9.58
C PHE A 397 0.95 10.99 -10.87
N GLU A 398 0.85 11.74 -11.96
CA GLU A 398 1.65 11.51 -13.17
C GLU A 398 2.91 12.39 -13.11
N GLU A 399 4.06 11.88 -13.53
CA GLU A 399 5.30 12.66 -13.54
C GLU A 399 5.24 13.75 -14.62
N LEU A 400 5.59 14.98 -14.21
CA LEU A 400 5.60 16.16 -15.08
C LEU A 400 6.49 15.94 -16.31
N GLY A 401 5.95 16.23 -17.49
CA GLY A 401 6.70 16.14 -18.74
C GLY A 401 6.90 14.72 -19.28
N GLN A 402 6.27 13.69 -18.70
CA GLN A 402 6.24 12.37 -19.34
C GLN A 402 5.37 12.42 -20.61
N VAL A 403 6.05 12.59 -21.74
CA VAL A 403 5.47 12.57 -23.08
C VAL A 403 5.33 11.13 -23.56
N PHE A 404 4.30 10.84 -24.34
CA PHE A 404 4.03 9.53 -24.91
C PHE A 404 3.82 9.63 -26.43
N LEU A 405 4.28 8.60 -27.13
CA LEU A 405 3.84 8.28 -28.49
C LEU A 405 2.61 7.36 -28.40
N ARG A 406 1.44 7.87 -28.77
CA ARG A 406 0.20 7.11 -28.87
C ARG A 406 0.07 6.46 -30.24
N PHE A 407 -0.27 5.18 -30.27
CA PHE A 407 -0.71 4.44 -31.44
C PHE A 407 -2.17 4.05 -31.23
N SER A 408 -3.09 4.62 -32.01
CA SER A 408 -4.53 4.44 -31.83
C SER A 408 -5.26 4.26 -33.16
N LYS A 409 -6.03 3.18 -33.29
CA LYS A 409 -6.90 2.89 -34.43
C LYS A 409 -8.11 2.13 -33.91
N ASP A 410 -9.29 2.72 -34.05
CA ASP A 410 -10.67 2.24 -33.80
C ASP A 410 -10.91 1.27 -32.63
N SER A 411 -10.27 0.09 -32.61
CA SER A 411 -10.37 -0.96 -31.59
C SER A 411 -9.27 -0.94 -30.50
N PHE A 412 -8.17 -0.20 -30.68
CA PHE A 412 -7.06 -0.18 -29.71
C PHE A 412 -6.40 1.19 -29.52
N GLN A 413 -5.72 1.31 -28.38
CA GLN A 413 -4.82 2.42 -28.05
C GLN A 413 -3.63 1.88 -27.25
N PHE A 414 -2.40 2.13 -27.71
CA PHE A 414 -1.16 1.84 -27.00
C PHE A 414 -0.32 3.11 -26.84
N ASP A 415 0.23 3.33 -25.65
CA ASP A 415 1.11 4.46 -25.35
C ASP A 415 2.54 3.95 -25.10
N TYR A 416 3.53 4.48 -25.82
CA TYR A 416 4.95 4.29 -25.50
C TYR A 416 5.49 5.53 -24.77
N PRO A 417 6.06 5.39 -23.55
CA PRO A 417 6.68 6.50 -22.84
C PRO A 417 7.97 6.92 -23.54
N VAL A 418 8.09 8.21 -23.84
CA VAL A 418 9.27 8.79 -24.49
C VAL A 418 10.09 9.53 -23.45
N GLY A 419 11.36 9.15 -23.29
CA GLY A 419 12.29 9.76 -22.33
C GLY A 419 13.33 10.67 -22.98
N SER A 420 14.07 11.44 -22.19
CA SER A 420 15.19 12.27 -22.68
C SER A 420 16.32 11.46 -23.34
N LYS A 421 16.38 10.14 -23.06
CA LYS A 421 17.31 9.20 -23.69
C LYS A 421 16.73 8.49 -24.92
N SER A 422 15.46 8.70 -25.26
CA SER A 422 14.81 8.02 -26.39
C SER A 422 15.40 8.48 -27.71
N LYS A 423 15.91 7.51 -28.47
CA LYS A 423 16.51 7.69 -29.80
C LYS A 423 15.43 7.71 -30.87
N ILE A 424 14.58 8.73 -30.79
CA ILE A 424 13.44 8.96 -31.68
C ILE A 424 13.46 10.42 -32.13
N TRP A 425 13.34 10.64 -33.43
CA TRP A 425 13.45 11.97 -34.04
C TRP A 425 12.37 12.23 -35.09
N LYS A 426 11.75 13.41 -35.02
CA LYS A 426 10.76 13.90 -35.99
C LYS A 426 11.49 14.23 -37.29
N LEU A 427 11.04 13.69 -38.42
CA LEU A 427 11.51 14.12 -39.75
C LEU A 427 10.88 15.46 -40.12
N VAL A 428 11.71 16.38 -40.62
CA VAL A 428 11.32 17.74 -40.98
C VAL A 428 11.82 18.06 -42.39
N ASP A 429 10.92 18.57 -43.23
CA ASP A 429 11.24 19.10 -44.55
C ASP A 429 11.97 20.46 -44.41
N GLN A 430 13.07 20.64 -45.12
CA GLN A 430 13.86 21.89 -45.11
C GLN A 430 14.60 22.04 -46.45
N GLU A 431 14.45 23.19 -47.09
CA GLU A 431 14.99 23.47 -48.43
C GLU A 431 16.52 23.63 -48.45
N ASN A 432 17.14 24.03 -47.33
CA ASN A 432 18.57 24.24 -47.19
C ASN A 432 19.19 23.19 -46.24
N LEU A 433 19.71 22.08 -46.79
CA LEU A 433 20.37 21.02 -46.02
C LEU A 433 21.91 21.12 -46.10
N PRO A 434 22.65 20.66 -45.08
CA PRO A 434 24.11 20.47 -45.17
C PRO A 434 24.51 19.51 -46.30
N GLU A 435 25.79 19.58 -46.70
CA GLU A 435 26.35 18.67 -47.69
C GLU A 435 26.20 17.19 -47.24
N ASN A 436 25.81 16.32 -48.16
CA ASN A 436 25.48 14.89 -47.94
C ASN A 436 24.28 14.59 -47.01
N ALA A 437 23.60 15.60 -46.45
CA ALA A 437 22.35 15.41 -45.73
C ALA A 437 21.16 15.22 -46.69
N ILE A 438 20.26 14.29 -46.35
CA ILE A 438 19.05 13.97 -47.13
C ILE A 438 17.75 14.41 -46.45
N ALA A 439 17.78 14.74 -45.15
CA ALA A 439 16.66 15.26 -44.39
C ALA A 439 17.16 15.97 -43.12
N LYS A 440 16.33 16.85 -42.55
CA LYS A 440 16.52 17.36 -41.20
C LYS A 440 15.70 16.53 -40.21
N VAL A 441 16.20 16.40 -39.00
CA VAL A 441 15.48 15.79 -37.87
C VAL A 441 15.51 16.69 -36.64
N HIS A 442 14.47 16.61 -35.82
CA HIS A 442 14.47 17.17 -34.46
C HIS A 442 14.24 16.06 -33.44
N GLN A 443 14.98 16.04 -32.33
CA GLN A 443 14.73 15.12 -31.22
C GLN A 443 13.28 15.31 -30.70
N ILE A 444 12.60 14.21 -30.41
CA ILE A 444 11.14 14.21 -30.26
C ILE A 444 10.61 15.02 -29.06
N LEU A 445 11.39 15.15 -27.98
CA LEU A 445 11.04 15.87 -26.75
C LEU A 445 11.57 17.30 -26.71
N ASP A 446 12.89 17.46 -26.77
CA ASP A 446 13.54 18.77 -26.56
C ASP A 446 13.69 19.59 -27.86
N ASN A 447 13.28 19.00 -28.99
CA ASN A 447 13.29 19.61 -30.32
C ASN A 447 14.69 20.09 -30.77
N LYS A 448 15.77 19.59 -30.17
CA LYS A 448 17.14 19.85 -30.64
C LYS A 448 17.30 19.32 -32.08
N PRO A 449 17.91 20.09 -32.99
CA PRO A 449 18.08 19.66 -34.36
C PRO A 449 19.23 18.65 -34.52
N GLY A 450 19.15 17.90 -35.61
CA GLY A 450 20.19 17.08 -36.21
C GLY A 450 19.86 16.84 -37.69
N TYR A 451 20.69 16.07 -38.39
CA TYR A 451 20.49 15.78 -39.81
C TYR A 451 20.64 14.29 -40.12
N VAL A 452 19.96 13.83 -41.17
CA VAL A 452 20.12 12.47 -41.71
C VAL A 452 21.11 12.55 -42.86
N TYR A 453 22.27 11.90 -42.72
CA TYR A 453 23.30 11.83 -43.75
C TYR A 453 23.32 10.46 -44.41
N VAL A 454 23.69 10.44 -45.69
CA VAL A 454 24.14 9.22 -46.38
C VAL A 454 25.66 9.30 -46.43
N LEU A 455 26.34 8.39 -45.72
CA LEU A 455 27.76 8.49 -45.29
C LEU A 455 28.00 9.50 -44.16
N ALA A 456 29.11 9.34 -43.42
CA ALA A 456 29.44 10.15 -42.26
C ALA A 456 30.00 11.54 -42.65
N PRO A 457 29.51 12.65 -42.08
CA PRO A 457 30.09 13.98 -42.26
C PRO A 457 31.39 14.16 -41.44
N ASN A 458 32.16 15.21 -41.76
CA ASN A 458 33.43 15.56 -41.08
C ASN A 458 33.27 15.85 -39.58
N SER A 459 32.06 16.23 -39.13
CA SER A 459 31.70 16.37 -37.72
C SER A 459 30.23 15.99 -37.53
N THR A 460 29.92 15.35 -36.40
CA THR A 460 28.57 14.82 -36.10
C THR A 460 28.06 15.35 -34.77
N SER A 461 26.77 15.68 -34.72
CA SER A 461 26.03 15.93 -33.49
C SER A 461 25.47 14.64 -32.88
N GLU A 462 25.12 14.65 -31.60
CA GLU A 462 24.43 13.51 -30.94
C GLU A 462 23.07 13.18 -31.58
N ASN A 463 22.46 14.14 -32.30
CA ASN A 463 21.18 13.98 -32.99
C ASN A 463 21.33 13.62 -34.47
N ASP A 464 22.55 13.49 -34.99
CA ASP A 464 22.75 13.15 -36.39
C ASP A 464 22.56 11.65 -36.62
N ILE A 465 21.90 11.32 -37.72
CA ILE A 465 21.61 9.95 -38.15
C ILE A 465 22.48 9.67 -39.37
N ILE A 466 23.32 8.64 -39.29
CA ILE A 466 24.18 8.23 -40.40
C ILE A 466 23.60 6.93 -40.96
N LEU A 467 23.26 6.96 -42.24
CA LEU A 467 22.74 5.81 -42.99
C LEU A 467 23.82 5.26 -43.92
N ASP A 468 23.93 3.93 -43.96
CA ASP A 468 24.80 3.21 -44.87
C ASP A 468 24.12 3.07 -46.25
N PRO A 469 24.75 3.51 -47.35
CA PRO A 469 24.10 3.51 -48.67
C PRO A 469 23.81 2.12 -49.24
N GLN A 470 24.46 1.05 -48.73
CA GLN A 470 24.20 -0.32 -49.15
C GLN A 470 23.11 -0.97 -48.28
N VAL A 471 23.22 -0.85 -46.95
CA VAL A 471 22.28 -1.46 -46.00
C VAL A 471 20.95 -0.70 -45.94
N ASP A 472 21.00 0.63 -45.87
CA ASP A 472 19.82 1.48 -45.68
C ASP A 472 19.20 1.96 -47.02
N ALA A 473 19.58 1.38 -48.16
CA ALA A 473 19.18 1.86 -49.50
C ALA A 473 17.66 2.09 -49.65
N LYS A 474 16.82 1.18 -49.12
CA LYS A 474 15.35 1.31 -49.11
C LYS A 474 14.88 2.43 -48.18
N LEU A 475 15.45 2.52 -46.98
CA LEU A 475 15.12 3.54 -46.00
C LEU A 475 15.47 4.94 -46.52
N ILE A 476 16.63 5.09 -47.17
CA ILE A 476 17.09 6.33 -47.82
C ILE A 476 16.08 6.82 -48.87
N GLN A 477 15.58 5.92 -49.72
CA GLN A 477 14.54 6.26 -50.71
C GLN A 477 13.23 6.69 -50.02
N GLU A 478 12.83 5.98 -48.98
CA GLU A 478 11.57 6.24 -48.28
C GLU A 478 11.57 7.51 -47.43
N ILE A 479 12.71 7.87 -46.83
CA ILE A 479 12.90 9.19 -46.20
C ILE A 479 12.75 10.29 -47.26
N LYS A 480 13.43 10.17 -48.41
CA LYS A 480 13.35 11.13 -49.53
C LYS A 480 11.94 11.25 -50.14
N ASN A 481 11.14 10.20 -50.08
CA ASN A 481 9.73 10.24 -50.49
C ASN A 481 8.85 10.90 -49.42
N THR A 482 9.11 10.60 -48.14
CA THR A 482 8.31 11.05 -47.00
C THR A 482 8.45 12.55 -46.71
N ILE A 483 9.63 13.16 -46.92
CA ILE A 483 9.80 14.61 -46.73
C ILE A 483 9.11 15.46 -47.81
N LYS A 484 8.89 14.91 -49.02
CA LYS A 484 8.20 15.62 -50.12
C LYS A 484 6.71 15.86 -49.87
N THR A 485 6.10 15.09 -48.96
CA THR A 485 4.70 15.29 -48.56
C THR A 485 4.61 16.30 -47.42
N LYS A 486 4.22 17.55 -47.73
CA LYS A 486 4.04 18.61 -46.72
C LYS A 486 3.00 18.20 -45.67
N GLY A 487 3.46 17.98 -44.45
CA GLY A 487 2.61 17.55 -43.34
C GLY A 487 1.75 18.66 -42.77
N LYS A 488 0.59 18.29 -42.19
CA LYS A 488 -0.18 19.19 -41.33
C LYS A 488 0.45 19.27 -39.94
N ILE A 489 0.29 20.40 -39.27
CA ILE A 489 0.66 20.59 -37.86
C ILE A 489 0.11 19.42 -37.02
N ASN A 490 0.95 18.90 -36.10
CA ASN A 490 0.73 17.73 -35.24
C ASN A 490 0.74 16.34 -35.90
N ASN A 491 0.86 16.23 -37.23
CA ASN A 491 1.09 14.95 -37.91
C ASN A 491 2.51 14.95 -38.50
N PHE A 492 3.44 14.16 -37.97
CA PHE A 492 4.80 14.04 -38.50
C PHE A 492 5.25 12.58 -38.64
N SER A 493 6.17 12.32 -39.57
CA SER A 493 6.91 11.06 -39.64
C SER A 493 8.08 11.10 -38.65
N PHE A 494 8.53 9.96 -38.16
CA PHE A 494 9.70 9.89 -37.28
C PHE A 494 10.60 8.69 -37.57
N LEU A 495 11.88 8.88 -37.29
CA LEU A 495 12.89 7.83 -37.26
C LEU A 495 13.11 7.38 -35.82
N SER A 496 13.36 6.09 -35.62
CA SER A 496 13.76 5.52 -34.33
C SER A 496 14.95 4.57 -34.48
N SER A 497 15.82 4.55 -33.47
CA SER A 497 16.79 3.47 -33.21
C SER A 497 16.85 3.16 -31.71
N ASP A 498 15.69 3.31 -31.04
CA ASP A 498 15.50 3.09 -29.60
C ASP A 498 15.17 1.60 -29.35
N PRO A 499 16.07 0.79 -28.74
CA PRO A 499 15.85 -0.65 -28.58
C PRO A 499 14.67 -0.98 -27.67
N ASP A 500 14.38 -0.13 -26.68
CA ASP A 500 13.22 -0.32 -25.79
C ASP A 500 11.91 -0.07 -26.55
N PHE A 501 11.92 0.88 -27.49
CA PHE A 501 10.81 1.12 -28.40
C PHE A 501 10.59 -0.05 -29.37
N GLU A 502 11.66 -0.59 -29.96
CA GLU A 502 11.56 -1.75 -30.85
C GLU A 502 11.02 -2.98 -30.13
N LYS A 503 11.53 -3.27 -28.93
CA LYS A 503 11.04 -4.36 -28.07
C LYS A 503 9.56 -4.17 -27.72
N TRP A 504 9.18 -2.98 -27.24
CA TRP A 504 7.79 -2.65 -26.94
C TRP A 504 6.87 -2.83 -28.16
N LEU A 505 7.32 -2.39 -29.34
CA LEU A 505 6.56 -2.51 -30.58
C LEU A 505 6.36 -3.99 -30.95
N LEU A 506 7.40 -4.81 -30.84
CA LEU A 506 7.32 -6.26 -31.08
C LEU A 506 6.34 -6.95 -30.12
N GLU A 507 6.37 -6.61 -28.82
CA GLU A 507 5.40 -7.11 -27.84
C GLU A 507 3.96 -6.71 -28.21
N LYS A 508 3.72 -5.45 -28.62
CA LYS A 508 2.35 -4.99 -28.94
C LYS A 508 1.82 -5.53 -30.26
N LYS A 509 2.67 -5.83 -31.26
CA LYS A 509 2.28 -6.55 -32.49
C LYS A 509 1.63 -7.90 -32.20
N GLN A 510 2.09 -8.62 -31.17
CA GLN A 510 1.50 -9.90 -30.76
C GLN A 510 0.08 -9.74 -30.19
N THR A 511 -0.24 -8.55 -29.67
CA THR A 511 -1.56 -8.23 -29.09
C THR A 511 -2.54 -7.57 -30.08
N SER A 512 -2.04 -6.99 -31.17
CA SER A 512 -2.85 -6.39 -32.23
C SER A 512 -2.11 -6.41 -33.56
N SER A 513 -2.62 -7.19 -34.52
CA SER A 513 -2.10 -7.24 -35.89
C SER A 513 -2.25 -5.91 -36.63
N ASP A 514 -3.25 -5.10 -36.29
CA ASP A 514 -3.46 -3.77 -36.88
C ASP A 514 -2.32 -2.80 -36.57
N LEU A 515 -1.56 -2.99 -35.48
CA LEU A 515 -0.38 -2.18 -35.17
C LEU A 515 0.69 -2.31 -36.28
N ALA A 516 0.77 -3.46 -36.95
CA ALA A 516 1.65 -3.67 -38.10
C ALA A 516 1.32 -2.78 -39.30
N SER A 517 0.09 -2.24 -39.39
CA SER A 517 -0.30 -1.29 -40.44
C SER A 517 0.11 0.16 -40.16
N LEU A 518 0.64 0.47 -38.96
CA LEU A 518 0.95 1.84 -38.53
C LEU A 518 2.45 2.21 -38.59
N TYR A 519 3.33 1.26 -38.89
CA TYR A 519 4.77 1.50 -39.10
C TYR A 519 5.25 0.70 -40.33
N LEU A 520 6.37 1.10 -40.92
CA LEU A 520 7.04 0.33 -41.98
C LEU A 520 8.37 -0.22 -41.45
N ASP A 521 8.54 -1.53 -41.52
CA ASP A 521 9.82 -2.19 -41.22
C ASP A 521 10.54 -2.47 -42.54
N PHE A 522 11.79 -2.02 -42.65
CA PHE A 522 12.59 -2.11 -43.86
C PHE A 522 13.50 -3.35 -43.89
N GLY A 523 13.45 -4.18 -42.84
CA GLY A 523 14.22 -5.41 -42.68
C GLY A 523 15.07 -5.41 -41.40
N GLN A 524 15.63 -6.56 -41.04
CA GLN A 524 16.46 -6.69 -39.82
C GLN A 524 17.83 -6.00 -39.92
N GLU A 525 18.29 -5.68 -41.13
CA GLU A 525 19.65 -5.16 -41.36
C GLU A 525 19.77 -3.65 -41.06
N SER A 526 18.69 -2.88 -41.26
CA SER A 526 18.69 -1.45 -40.94
C SER A 526 18.44 -1.20 -39.45
N LYS A 527 19.38 -0.47 -38.83
CA LYS A 527 19.34 0.01 -37.43
C LYS A 527 18.25 1.06 -37.19
N TYR A 528 17.73 1.68 -38.23
CA TYR A 528 16.77 2.78 -38.12
C TYR A 528 15.41 2.39 -38.70
N LYS A 529 14.33 2.66 -37.96
CA LYS A 529 12.95 2.39 -38.38
C LYS A 529 12.22 3.70 -38.69
N LEU A 530 11.52 3.75 -39.82
CA LEU A 530 10.72 4.92 -40.24
C LEU A 530 9.22 4.65 -39.99
N ILE A 531 8.63 5.45 -39.11
CA ILE A 531 7.19 5.51 -38.91
C ILE A 531 6.68 6.68 -39.75
N LYS A 532 5.86 6.39 -40.76
CA LYS A 532 5.26 7.43 -41.61
C LYS A 532 4.16 8.16 -40.87
N GLN A 533 4.00 9.43 -41.22
CA GLN A 533 2.94 10.32 -40.79
C GLN A 533 1.57 9.63 -40.85
N SER A 534 0.88 9.56 -39.72
CA SER A 534 -0.45 8.96 -39.63
C SER A 534 -1.28 9.70 -38.58
N LYS A 535 -2.55 9.96 -38.86
CA LYS A 535 -3.51 10.50 -37.86
C LYS A 535 -3.68 9.58 -36.65
N ASN A 536 -3.27 8.32 -36.78
CA ASN A 536 -3.34 7.27 -35.78
C ASN A 536 -2.09 7.22 -34.88
N VAL A 537 -1.09 8.08 -35.12
CA VAL A 537 0.13 8.17 -34.29
C VAL A 537 0.34 9.62 -33.85
N THR A 538 0.21 9.89 -32.56
CA THR A 538 0.27 11.25 -32.01
C THR A 538 1.25 11.35 -30.84
N LEU A 539 1.88 12.51 -30.72
CA LEU A 539 2.68 12.88 -29.55
C LEU A 539 1.79 13.69 -28.60
N PHE A 540 1.73 13.27 -27.34
CA PHE A 540 0.96 13.97 -26.31
C PHE A 540 1.65 13.86 -24.95
N SER A 541 1.49 14.87 -24.10
CA SER A 541 1.78 14.72 -22.67
C SER A 541 0.51 14.26 -21.97
N LYS A 542 0.65 13.34 -20.99
CA LYS A 542 -0.45 13.06 -20.06
C LYS A 542 -0.64 14.18 -19.03
N SER A 543 0.36 15.03 -18.83
CA SER A 543 0.40 16.00 -17.73
C SER A 543 -0.79 16.97 -17.70
N TYR A 544 -1.28 17.42 -18.86
CA TYR A 544 -2.38 18.41 -18.96
C TYR A 544 -3.81 17.82 -18.87
N GLN A 545 -3.91 16.54 -18.49
CA GLN A 545 -5.17 15.79 -18.34
C GLN A 545 -5.11 14.84 -17.15
N LYS A 546 -4.10 15.02 -16.28
CA LYS A 546 -3.77 14.10 -15.19
C LYS A 546 -3.13 14.86 -14.05
N LEU A 547 -3.54 14.56 -12.82
CA LEU A 547 -2.98 15.18 -11.63
C LEU A 547 -1.45 15.02 -11.55
N ASN A 548 -0.73 16.15 -11.55
CA ASN A 548 0.72 16.22 -11.44
C ASN A 548 1.18 16.28 -9.96
N GLU A 549 2.49 16.10 -9.70
CA GLU A 549 3.03 16.04 -8.33
C GLU A 549 2.74 17.33 -7.53
N ASP A 550 2.95 18.49 -8.14
CA ASP A 550 2.77 19.79 -7.51
C ASP A 550 1.28 20.20 -7.40
N GLU A 551 0.39 19.49 -8.08
CA GLU A 551 -1.07 19.59 -7.97
C GLU A 551 -1.66 18.71 -6.88
N LEU A 552 -0.92 17.71 -6.41
CA LEU A 552 -1.35 16.86 -5.31
C LEU A 552 -1.18 17.61 -3.98
N MET A 553 -2.26 17.78 -3.22
CA MET A 553 -2.19 18.15 -1.81
C MET A 553 -2.36 16.89 -0.95
N ILE A 554 -1.55 16.77 0.09
CA ILE A 554 -1.59 15.64 1.02
C ILE A 554 -1.88 16.17 2.42
N LEU A 555 -2.96 15.66 3.01
CA LEU A 555 -3.40 15.96 4.37
C LEU A 555 -3.37 14.66 5.21
N PRO A 556 -3.38 14.75 6.54
CA PRO A 556 -3.75 13.61 7.39
C PRO A 556 -5.10 13.04 6.96
N GLU A 557 -5.33 11.75 7.21
CA GLU A 557 -6.69 11.21 7.15
C GLU A 557 -7.63 11.96 8.12
N PRO A 558 -8.96 11.97 7.89
CA PRO A 558 -9.91 12.55 8.83
C PRO A 558 -9.83 11.81 10.17
N GLN A 559 -9.41 12.52 11.21
CA GLN A 559 -9.05 11.94 12.51
C GLN A 559 -10.28 11.67 13.39
N LYS A 560 -11.47 12.12 12.97
CA LYS A 560 -12.73 11.93 13.69
C LYS A 560 -13.85 11.52 12.75
N VAL A 561 -14.88 10.92 13.33
CA VAL A 561 -16.16 10.70 12.65
C VAL A 561 -16.98 11.98 12.66
N GLU A 562 -17.12 12.60 13.83
CA GLU A 562 -17.78 13.88 14.07
C GLU A 562 -16.86 14.80 14.88
N LYS A 563 -17.03 16.11 14.76
CA LYS A 563 -16.32 17.10 15.61
C LYS A 563 -16.48 16.83 17.11
N SER A 564 -17.61 16.20 17.50
CA SER A 564 -17.99 15.79 18.86
C SER A 564 -17.09 14.70 19.47
N ASN A 565 -16.42 13.85 18.67
CA ASN A 565 -15.58 12.76 19.20
C ASN A 565 -14.44 13.32 20.05
N LYS A 566 -14.14 12.67 21.16
CA LYS A 566 -13.20 13.18 22.17
C LYS A 566 -11.76 13.23 21.67
N PHE A 567 -11.34 12.19 20.95
CA PHE A 567 -9.95 12.03 20.51
C PHE A 567 -9.82 12.14 18.99
N ASN A 568 -8.66 12.60 18.55
CA ASN A 568 -8.18 12.40 17.18
C ASN A 568 -7.60 10.99 17.06
N ILE A 569 -8.15 10.18 16.17
CA ILE A 569 -7.67 8.84 15.87
C ILE A 569 -6.64 8.91 14.74
N LEU A 570 -5.55 8.15 14.90
CA LEU A 570 -4.46 8.05 13.94
C LEU A 570 -4.27 6.58 13.56
N THR A 571 -4.41 6.22 12.28
CA THR A 571 -4.14 4.84 11.84
C THR A 571 -2.65 4.50 12.00
N LEU A 572 -2.38 3.37 12.66
CA LEU A 572 -1.12 2.66 12.67
C LEU A 572 -1.31 1.37 11.86
N GLN A 573 -0.77 1.32 10.64
CA GLN A 573 -0.90 0.18 9.74
C GLN A 573 0.44 -0.17 9.06
N GLY A 574 0.49 -1.34 8.42
CA GLY A 574 1.68 -1.89 7.77
C GLY A 574 2.17 -3.15 8.48
N PRO A 575 3.03 -3.97 7.85
CA PRO A 575 3.44 -5.23 8.44
C PRO A 575 4.38 -5.03 9.63
N SER A 576 4.46 -6.05 10.47
CA SER A 576 5.37 -6.17 11.60
C SER A 576 6.34 -7.31 11.33
N LEU A 577 7.54 -7.24 11.92
CA LEU A 577 8.45 -8.38 11.98
C LEU A 577 7.86 -9.41 12.93
N ILE A 578 7.64 -10.63 12.46
CA ILE A 578 7.09 -11.75 13.25
C ILE A 578 8.11 -12.91 13.18
N GLY A 579 8.41 -13.50 14.33
CA GLY A 579 9.28 -14.67 14.44
C GLY A 579 8.51 -15.97 14.61
N PHE A 580 9.04 -17.03 14.01
CA PHE A 580 8.55 -18.39 14.14
C PHE A 580 9.45 -19.15 15.11
N HIS A 581 8.84 -20.06 15.87
CA HIS A 581 9.61 -21.11 16.51
C HIS A 581 10.00 -22.16 15.48
N ASN A 582 11.28 -22.53 15.47
CA ASN A 582 11.86 -23.52 14.60
C ASN A 582 12.48 -24.65 15.41
N ASN A 583 13.56 -24.38 16.14
CA ASN A 583 14.20 -25.29 17.09
C ASN A 583 15.11 -24.47 18.02
N GLU A 584 15.59 -25.04 19.13
CA GLU A 584 16.38 -24.30 20.14
C GLU A 584 17.58 -23.53 19.56
N LYS A 585 18.27 -24.07 18.54
CA LYS A 585 19.45 -23.42 17.94
C LYS A 585 19.07 -22.28 17.00
N GLU A 586 18.09 -22.50 16.14
CA GLU A 586 17.61 -21.50 15.19
C GLU A 586 16.82 -20.38 15.86
N ASP A 587 16.06 -20.67 16.92
CA ASP A 587 15.40 -19.67 17.76
C ASP A 587 16.46 -18.69 18.33
N VAL A 588 17.55 -19.21 18.92
CA VAL A 588 18.65 -18.38 19.44
C VAL A 588 19.35 -17.59 18.33
N ALA A 589 19.64 -18.20 17.18
CA ALA A 589 20.24 -17.50 16.05
C ALA A 589 19.34 -16.38 15.51
N THR A 590 18.03 -16.63 15.46
CA THR A 590 17.02 -15.67 15.04
C THR A 590 16.91 -14.50 16.02
N LEU A 591 16.89 -14.77 17.34
CA LEU A 591 16.85 -13.72 18.37
C LEU A 591 18.13 -12.84 18.34
N ASN A 592 19.31 -13.44 18.12
CA ASN A 592 20.55 -12.70 17.92
C ASN A 592 20.54 -11.84 16.64
N PHE A 593 20.02 -12.36 15.52
CA PHE A 593 19.81 -11.58 14.30
C PHE A 593 18.85 -10.42 14.55
N VAL A 594 17.71 -10.63 15.21
CA VAL A 594 16.73 -9.56 15.50
C VAL A 594 17.35 -8.51 16.41
N LYS A 595 18.14 -8.90 17.42
CA LYS A 595 18.88 -7.97 18.27
C LYS A 595 19.86 -7.11 17.47
N TRP A 596 20.66 -7.71 16.58
CA TRP A 596 21.53 -6.97 15.67
C TRP A 596 20.73 -5.99 14.80
N PHE A 597 19.69 -6.50 14.14
CA PHE A 597 18.84 -5.83 13.17
C PHE A 597 18.21 -4.54 13.70
N ILE A 598 17.83 -4.49 14.99
CA ILE A 598 17.20 -3.31 15.60
C ILE A 598 18.15 -2.40 16.38
N SER A 599 19.43 -2.79 16.60
CA SER A 599 20.29 -2.10 17.59
C SER A 599 21.70 -1.77 17.16
N GLN A 600 22.30 -2.53 16.24
CA GLN A 600 23.61 -2.18 15.70
C GLN A 600 23.43 -1.24 14.51
N LYS A 601 24.21 -0.17 14.49
CA LYS A 601 24.32 0.68 13.31
C LYS A 601 25.35 0.13 12.34
N GLU A 602 25.02 0.19 11.07
CA GLU A 602 25.81 -0.33 9.95
C GLU A 602 25.86 0.73 8.85
N GLU A 603 26.96 0.79 8.09
CA GLU A 603 27.09 1.70 6.93
C GLU A 603 26.47 1.05 5.68
N PHE A 604 25.37 1.60 5.18
CA PHE A 604 24.70 1.18 3.94
C PHE A 604 24.99 2.15 2.78
N LEU A 605 24.90 1.65 1.55
CA LEU A 605 24.97 2.47 0.32
C LEU A 605 23.58 2.63 -0.29
N THR A 606 23.18 3.88 -0.58
CA THR A 606 21.96 4.21 -1.36
C THR A 606 22.09 3.77 -2.82
N GLU A 607 21.01 3.90 -3.60
CA GLU A 607 21.08 3.74 -5.06
C GLU A 607 22.02 4.79 -5.71
N ASN A 608 22.18 5.97 -5.07
CA ASN A 608 23.09 7.03 -5.49
C ASN A 608 24.51 6.90 -4.88
N GLN A 609 24.90 5.71 -4.40
CA GLN A 609 26.22 5.44 -3.79
C GLN A 609 26.58 6.30 -2.56
N GLN A 610 25.60 6.94 -1.93
CA GLN A 610 25.82 7.71 -0.70
C GLN A 610 25.86 6.75 0.50
N LYS A 611 26.85 6.95 1.38
CA LYS A 611 26.98 6.23 2.66
C LYS A 611 25.94 6.75 3.67
N LEU A 612 25.22 5.84 4.30
CA LEU A 612 24.23 6.10 5.35
C LEU A 612 24.47 5.17 6.55
N GLU A 613 24.71 5.75 7.72
CA GLU A 613 24.81 5.00 8.98
C GLU A 613 23.41 4.85 9.60
N SER A 614 22.92 3.61 9.74
CA SER A 614 21.59 3.33 10.29
C SER A 614 21.49 1.91 10.86
N THR A 615 20.46 1.63 11.67
CA THR A 615 20.16 0.22 11.98
C THR A 615 19.60 -0.48 10.73
N PRO A 616 19.83 -1.79 10.56
CA PRO A 616 19.19 -2.56 9.49
C PRO A 616 17.66 -2.41 9.44
N ALA A 617 16.98 -2.35 10.59
CA ALA A 617 15.55 -2.12 10.69
C ALA A 617 15.12 -0.75 10.12
N ASP A 618 15.87 0.30 10.44
CA ASP A 618 15.63 1.65 9.92
C ASP A 618 15.89 1.73 8.41
N PHE A 619 17.00 1.15 7.94
CA PHE A 619 17.34 1.10 6.53
C PHE A 619 16.24 0.40 5.71
N LEU A 620 15.72 -0.72 6.21
CA LEU A 620 14.61 -1.44 5.57
C LEU A 620 13.32 -0.62 5.55
N ALA A 621 12.99 0.05 6.67
CA ALA A 621 11.77 0.86 6.77
C ALA A 621 11.79 2.05 5.81
N PHE A 622 12.87 2.82 5.81
CA PHE A 622 12.92 4.05 5.01
C PHE A 622 13.08 3.78 3.51
N ALA A 623 13.78 2.69 3.11
CA ALA A 623 13.78 2.23 1.72
C ALA A 623 12.36 1.96 1.20
N ALA A 624 11.43 1.55 2.06
CA ALA A 624 10.05 1.24 1.74
C ALA A 624 9.08 2.45 1.81
N GLY A 625 9.57 3.64 2.18
CA GLY A 625 8.70 4.76 2.58
C GLY A 625 7.84 4.45 3.81
N ASN A 626 8.35 3.60 4.70
CA ASN A 626 7.71 3.25 5.97
C ASN A 626 8.53 3.82 7.13
N LEU A 627 7.89 4.03 8.27
CA LEU A 627 8.48 4.55 9.48
C LEU A 627 8.63 3.43 10.50
N ASN A 628 9.87 3.15 10.90
CA ASN A 628 10.15 2.38 12.10
C ASN A 628 9.96 3.30 13.33
N PRO A 629 8.96 3.09 14.21
CA PRO A 629 8.56 4.05 15.25
C PRO A 629 9.43 3.95 16.53
N THR A 630 10.75 3.94 16.36
CA THR A 630 11.70 4.04 17.48
C THR A 630 11.66 5.44 18.10
N LYS A 631 12.05 5.55 19.37
CA LYS A 631 12.23 6.84 20.07
C LYS A 631 13.22 7.74 19.33
N ALA A 632 14.26 7.19 18.69
CA ALA A 632 15.22 7.95 17.88
C ALA A 632 14.55 8.56 16.64
N ASN A 633 13.82 7.77 15.86
CA ASN A 633 13.15 8.23 14.64
C ASN A 633 12.03 9.24 14.95
N LEU A 634 11.22 8.96 15.98
CA LEU A 634 10.13 9.84 16.39
C LEU A 634 10.64 11.17 16.99
N ASN A 635 11.87 11.25 17.50
CA ASN A 635 12.50 12.52 17.90
C ASN A 635 13.30 13.21 16.79
N SER A 636 13.68 12.50 15.73
CA SER A 636 14.49 13.04 14.62
C SER A 636 13.78 14.15 13.81
N ASP A 637 14.52 15.17 13.37
CA ASP A 637 13.99 16.22 12.51
C ASP A 637 13.77 15.72 11.07
N PHE A 638 12.65 16.10 10.45
CA PHE A 638 12.29 15.61 9.11
C PHE A 638 13.29 16.05 8.03
N LYS A 639 13.66 17.34 8.02
CA LYS A 639 14.50 17.96 6.98
C LYS A 639 15.98 17.65 7.16
N LYS A 640 16.41 17.31 8.38
CA LYS A 640 17.83 17.05 8.70
C LYS A 640 18.21 15.58 8.70
N ASN A 641 17.27 14.64 8.77
CA ASN A 641 17.60 13.21 8.77
C ASN A 641 17.76 12.69 7.33
N PRO A 642 18.99 12.31 6.89
CA PRO A 642 19.24 11.86 5.52
C PRO A 642 18.65 10.47 5.22
N LEU A 643 18.20 9.72 6.24
CA LEU A 643 17.53 8.44 6.06
C LEU A 643 16.07 8.61 5.61
N PHE A 644 15.41 9.71 5.98
CA PHE A 644 14.00 9.90 5.68
C PHE A 644 13.80 10.27 4.22
N LEU A 645 12.80 9.64 3.57
CA LEU A 645 12.35 10.07 2.26
C LEU A 645 11.80 11.50 2.35
N GLN A 646 12.47 12.43 1.69
CA GLN A 646 12.14 13.87 1.69
C GLN A 646 10.94 14.17 0.77
N ASN A 647 9.81 13.51 1.01
CA ASN A 647 8.55 13.72 0.30
C ASN A 647 7.40 14.09 1.26
N PRO A 648 6.35 14.78 0.78
CA PRO A 648 5.24 15.22 1.64
C PRO A 648 4.46 14.06 2.28
N ILE A 649 4.32 12.91 1.61
CA ILE A 649 3.50 11.80 2.13
C ILE A 649 4.13 11.10 3.33
N PHE A 650 5.46 10.99 3.38
CA PHE A 650 6.20 10.44 4.52
C PHE A 650 6.22 11.39 5.71
N GLN A 651 6.18 12.71 5.47
CA GLN A 651 6.11 13.69 6.55
C GLN A 651 4.84 13.53 7.41
N ILE A 652 3.72 13.09 6.84
CA ILE A 652 2.44 12.92 7.56
C ILE A 652 2.52 11.89 8.70
N PRO A 653 2.82 10.58 8.50
CA PRO A 653 2.89 9.61 9.59
C PRO A 653 3.91 10.02 10.66
N LEU A 654 5.06 10.60 10.26
CA LEU A 654 6.05 11.12 11.20
C LEU A 654 5.49 12.26 12.07
N ALA A 655 4.74 13.20 11.48
CA ALA A 655 4.11 14.30 12.21
C ALA A 655 2.97 13.83 13.12
N GLU A 656 2.11 12.92 12.64
CA GLU A 656 0.99 12.38 13.42
C GLU A 656 1.46 11.53 14.60
N PHE A 657 2.46 10.65 14.39
CA PHE A 657 3.01 9.84 15.47
C PHE A 657 3.71 10.70 16.53
N LYS A 658 4.39 11.79 16.12
CA LYS A 658 4.90 12.82 17.05
C LYS A 658 3.79 13.54 17.83
N LYS A 659 2.65 13.86 17.20
CA LYS A 659 1.50 14.48 17.90
C LYS A 659 0.99 13.57 19.02
N GLN A 660 0.94 12.26 18.77
CA GLN A 660 0.49 11.29 19.77
C GLN A 660 1.45 11.12 20.95
N LEU A 661 2.77 11.09 20.69
CA LEU A 661 3.76 11.10 21.77
C LEU A 661 3.63 12.35 22.66
N LYS A 662 3.43 13.51 22.04
CA LYS A 662 3.40 14.82 22.72
C LYS A 662 2.07 15.15 23.40
N ASN A 663 0.95 14.65 22.88
CA ASN A 663 -0.40 14.94 23.34
C ASN A 663 -1.24 13.65 23.50
N PRO A 664 -0.81 12.68 24.34
CA PRO A 664 -1.51 11.41 24.53
C PRO A 664 -2.88 11.57 25.20
N GLU A 665 -3.27 12.77 25.63
CA GLU A 665 -4.60 13.14 26.10
C GLU A 665 -5.56 13.55 24.96
N LYS A 666 -5.05 13.86 23.76
CA LYS A 666 -5.84 14.26 22.58
C LYS A 666 -5.84 13.24 21.44
N TYR A 667 -4.81 12.41 21.32
CA TYR A 667 -4.65 11.48 20.20
C TYR A 667 -4.65 10.01 20.63
N ARG A 668 -5.17 9.12 19.77
CA ARG A 668 -5.17 7.66 19.96
C ARG A 668 -4.65 6.96 18.70
N LEU A 669 -3.80 5.95 18.87
CA LEU A 669 -3.39 5.08 17.77
C LEU A 669 -4.45 3.99 17.57
N PHE A 670 -4.90 3.84 16.33
CA PHE A 670 -5.78 2.77 15.89
C PHE A 670 -4.97 1.73 15.11
N SER A 671 -5.02 0.48 15.56
CA SER A 671 -4.67 -0.68 14.73
C SER A 671 -5.82 -1.68 14.80
N GLU A 672 -6.10 -2.34 13.67
CA GLU A 672 -7.13 -3.38 13.61
C GLU A 672 -6.76 -4.54 14.56
N PRO A 673 -7.66 -5.00 15.46
CA PRO A 673 -7.39 -6.15 16.29
C PRO A 673 -7.26 -7.42 15.47
N ALA A 674 -6.24 -8.19 15.82
CA ALA A 674 -5.81 -9.34 15.07
C ALA A 674 -5.98 -10.62 15.90
N GLY A 675 -7.09 -11.31 15.72
CA GLY A 675 -7.26 -12.71 16.13
C GLY A 675 -7.05 -13.65 14.94
N VAL A 676 -7.11 -14.95 15.20
CA VAL A 676 -7.04 -16.00 14.16
C VAL A 676 -8.07 -15.77 13.06
N ASP A 677 -9.31 -15.42 13.43
CA ASP A 677 -10.43 -15.25 12.49
C ASP A 677 -10.54 -13.83 11.90
N SER A 678 -9.69 -12.88 12.32
CA SER A 678 -9.81 -11.46 11.91
C SER A 678 -9.77 -11.30 10.39
N ASN A 679 -8.93 -12.07 9.68
CA ASN A 679 -8.85 -11.99 8.23
C ASN A 679 -10.12 -12.46 7.53
N THR A 680 -10.70 -13.59 7.97
CA THR A 680 -11.96 -14.10 7.41
C THR A 680 -13.10 -13.13 7.69
N PHE A 681 -13.21 -12.62 8.92
CA PHE A 681 -14.20 -11.60 9.25
C PHE A 681 -14.05 -10.34 8.38
N ARG A 682 -12.83 -9.82 8.25
CA ARG A 682 -12.52 -8.60 7.50
C ARG A 682 -12.78 -8.74 5.99
N LYS A 683 -12.39 -9.87 5.39
CA LYS A 683 -12.73 -10.20 3.99
C LYS A 683 -14.24 -10.22 3.80
N THR A 684 -14.97 -10.80 4.74
CA THR A 684 -16.43 -10.92 4.70
C THR A 684 -17.13 -9.57 4.88
N LEU A 685 -16.62 -8.71 5.79
CA LEU A 685 -17.06 -7.33 5.98
C LEU A 685 -16.90 -6.51 4.69
N PHE A 686 -15.72 -6.55 4.06
CA PHE A 686 -15.48 -5.86 2.79
C PHE A 686 -16.45 -6.32 1.70
N SER A 687 -16.57 -7.64 1.50
CA SER A 687 -17.49 -8.23 0.52
C SER A 687 -18.95 -7.84 0.77
N THR A 688 -19.37 -7.79 2.03
CA THR A 688 -20.74 -7.38 2.42
C THR A 688 -21.01 -5.92 2.07
N ILE A 689 -20.08 -5.01 2.35
CA ILE A 689 -20.22 -3.59 1.99
C ILE A 689 -20.28 -3.42 0.46
N THR A 690 -19.41 -4.11 -0.29
CA THR A 690 -19.44 -4.10 -1.77
C THR A 690 -20.74 -4.70 -2.32
N GLN A 691 -21.26 -5.79 -1.73
CA GLN A 691 -22.53 -6.40 -2.10
C GLN A 691 -23.68 -5.42 -1.91
N ILE A 692 -23.79 -4.79 -0.73
CA ILE A 692 -24.84 -3.82 -0.41
C ILE A 692 -24.82 -2.63 -1.37
N ASN A 693 -23.63 -2.09 -1.69
CA ASN A 693 -23.52 -1.05 -2.71
C ASN A 693 -24.06 -1.52 -4.08
N ASN A 694 -23.73 -2.75 -4.50
CA ASN A 694 -24.21 -3.27 -5.79
C ASN A 694 -25.72 -3.51 -5.78
N GLN A 695 -26.29 -3.97 -4.66
CA GLN A 695 -27.75 -4.13 -4.49
C GLN A 695 -28.44 -2.77 -4.54
N PHE A 696 -27.93 -1.75 -3.85
CA PHE A 696 -28.47 -0.38 -3.89
C PHE A 696 -28.39 0.28 -5.28
N LEU A 697 -27.37 -0.07 -6.09
CA LEU A 697 -27.28 0.39 -7.48
C LEU A 697 -28.31 -0.29 -8.40
N GLN A 698 -28.88 -1.43 -8.01
CA GLN A 698 -29.95 -2.13 -8.72
C GLN A 698 -31.33 -1.73 -8.22
N ASP A 699 -31.47 -1.51 -6.91
CA ASP A 699 -32.68 -1.06 -6.22
C ASP A 699 -32.36 0.13 -5.29
N PRO A 700 -32.54 1.38 -5.76
CA PRO A 700 -32.30 2.58 -4.97
C PRO A 700 -33.27 2.81 -3.80
N GLU A 701 -34.37 2.04 -3.71
CA GLU A 701 -35.31 2.10 -2.58
C GLU A 701 -34.94 1.12 -1.44
N LEU A 702 -33.89 0.30 -1.65
CA LEU A 702 -33.40 -0.64 -0.66
C LEU A 702 -32.96 0.07 0.62
N ASP A 703 -33.57 -0.26 1.76
CA ASP A 703 -33.20 0.37 3.02
C ASP A 703 -31.86 -0.15 3.55
N LEU A 704 -30.82 0.67 3.35
CA LEU A 704 -29.48 0.45 3.91
C LEU A 704 -29.44 0.83 5.39
N ASP A 705 -30.29 0.19 6.18
CA ASP A 705 -30.32 0.26 7.62
C ASP A 705 -29.27 -0.70 8.23
N PHE A 706 -28.98 -0.55 9.52
CA PHE A 706 -27.92 -1.34 10.17
C PHE A 706 -28.34 -2.79 10.44
N ASP A 707 -29.63 -3.07 10.63
CA ASP A 707 -30.11 -4.44 10.81
C ASP A 707 -29.97 -5.23 9.50
N TYR A 708 -30.35 -4.64 8.35
CA TYR A 708 -30.13 -5.21 7.02
C TYR A 708 -28.65 -5.53 6.77
N PHE A 709 -27.75 -4.59 7.09
CA PHE A 709 -26.31 -4.84 7.00
C PHE A 709 -25.85 -6.01 7.87
N LEU A 710 -26.34 -6.12 9.11
CA LEU A 710 -25.98 -7.24 10.00
C LEU A 710 -26.56 -8.57 9.52
N GLU A 711 -27.72 -8.58 8.88
CA GLU A 711 -28.28 -9.78 8.23
C GLU A 711 -27.39 -10.25 7.07
N GLN A 712 -27.03 -9.35 6.15
CA GLN A 712 -26.12 -9.68 5.03
C GLN A 712 -24.75 -10.15 5.56
N LEU A 713 -24.20 -9.44 6.56
CA LEU A 713 -22.92 -9.81 7.17
C LEU A 713 -22.98 -11.20 7.83
N ARG A 714 -24.05 -11.51 8.57
CA ARG A 714 -24.25 -12.82 9.20
C ARG A 714 -24.36 -13.94 8.15
N ALA A 715 -25.12 -13.72 7.09
CA ALA A 715 -25.26 -14.69 6.00
C ALA A 715 -23.91 -14.95 5.31
N ASN A 716 -23.16 -13.90 5.01
CA ASN A 716 -21.84 -14.00 4.39
C ASN A 716 -20.81 -14.69 5.30
N ILE A 717 -20.83 -14.42 6.63
CA ILE A 717 -19.96 -15.13 7.59
C ILE A 717 -20.28 -16.63 7.61
N ALA A 718 -21.56 -16.99 7.64
CA ALA A 718 -21.98 -18.40 7.62
C ALA A 718 -21.55 -19.11 6.33
N LEU A 719 -21.61 -18.41 5.18
CA LEU A 719 -21.12 -18.92 3.90
C LEU A 719 -19.60 -19.11 3.88
N SER A 720 -18.83 -18.12 4.34
CA SER A 720 -17.35 -18.21 4.42
C SER A 720 -16.91 -19.38 5.30
N VAL A 721 -17.48 -19.54 6.50
CA VAL A 721 -17.16 -20.65 7.41
C VAL A 721 -17.56 -22.01 6.82
N LYS A 722 -18.60 -22.07 5.98
CA LYS A 722 -18.97 -23.29 5.25
C LYS A 722 -17.93 -23.61 4.17
N LEU A 723 -17.56 -22.63 3.34
CA LEU A 723 -16.59 -22.80 2.25
C LEU A 723 -15.22 -23.24 2.77
N GLU A 724 -14.73 -22.67 3.87
CA GLU A 724 -13.48 -23.08 4.53
C GLU A 724 -13.51 -24.55 4.99
N LYS A 725 -14.67 -25.03 5.49
CA LYS A 725 -14.85 -26.44 5.87
C LYS A 725 -14.92 -27.36 4.65
N ASP A 726 -15.64 -26.96 3.61
CA ASP A 726 -15.80 -27.76 2.40
C ASP A 726 -14.47 -27.89 1.64
N GLN A 727 -13.65 -26.84 1.60
CA GLN A 727 -12.27 -26.87 1.08
C GLN A 727 -11.41 -27.88 1.85
N LYS A 728 -11.32 -27.76 3.19
CA LYS A 728 -10.59 -28.71 4.05
C LYS A 728 -11.06 -30.16 3.88
N ASN A 729 -12.36 -30.39 3.68
CA ASN A 729 -12.92 -31.72 3.41
C ASN A 729 -12.57 -32.26 2.02
N SER A 730 -12.34 -31.39 1.03
CA SER A 730 -11.93 -31.79 -0.31
C SER A 730 -10.45 -32.16 -0.37
N GLU A 731 -9.56 -31.35 0.21
CA GLU A 731 -8.11 -31.60 0.24
C GLU A 731 -7.76 -32.90 0.99
N ASN A 732 -8.44 -33.17 2.11
CA ASN A 732 -8.30 -34.42 2.87
C ASN A 732 -8.78 -35.69 2.12
N LYS A 733 -9.54 -35.56 1.03
CA LYS A 733 -9.89 -36.68 0.15
C LYS A 733 -8.82 -36.91 -0.92
N THR A 734 -8.22 -35.84 -1.45
CA THR A 734 -7.18 -35.93 -2.49
C THR A 734 -5.86 -36.52 -1.96
N VAL A 735 -5.59 -36.40 -0.65
CA VAL A 735 -4.40 -36.99 0.01
C VAL A 735 -4.61 -38.45 0.44
N LYS A 736 -5.81 -39.03 0.21
CA LYS A 736 -6.16 -40.42 0.57
C LYS A 736 -6.38 -41.35 -0.64
N ASN A 737 -6.12 -40.86 -1.85
CA ASN A 737 -6.03 -41.62 -3.10
C ASN A 737 -4.62 -41.49 -3.67
#